data_AF-A0A3P2AHS1-F1
#
_entry.id   AF-A0A3P2AHS1-F1
#
_cell.length_a   1.000
_cell.length_b   1.000
_cell.length_c   1.000
_cell.angle_alpha   90.00
_cell.angle_beta   90.00
_cell.angle_gamma   90.00
#
_symmetry.space_group_name_H-M   'P 1'
#
loop_
_entity.id
_entity.type
_entity.pdbx_description
1 polymer ?
#
loop_
_entity_poly.entity_id
_entity_poly.type
_entity_poly.pdbx_seq_one_letter_code
_entity_poly.pdbx_strand_id
1 'polypeptide(L)'
;MILFIITLIVILQIIPILYYTYNSAISKNNHSLYLAVVIPDEHKNHPEVQAIFQAYRQKIRKITLFCLIISVLSCCLLLVPVFSDYILTFVMIIFIATYLPLRLYNQAVYHYRRKLLDLKAQNSWQAATEQILFADLTTSRLKNQRTPKSWLFAIPALLSLGIYLTFDKNIGMLILLITNLLMHLLFWLAHYNISHMPAKIYTDNSQTNLVLNQEYRRNWTFNYLILSFIQTGLMFLLSFLHLRFVHDPSSLMTGYFITILLLMAILPIIVIFYANSRQQKKEKEFLRNQHSLIHLEEDSYYQEHGIWGLQYNNPNNSSTLVNKPFGIGQAVNLGSQKGRAYFAFSKWLLALILIFSIGLVCFEDYLAPAIQVTEQGITIYQSLYPIQVSAENIESIEYHEEFTKQHFYKNVGSATNRYLRGTFSAKGDPDVRLYLFRNQPYILFHLKDMAPAKLYYNDQNPAETIALYDKIKQKLPDKVNSSAVTKLPATAENGSASRESTEIHQQRRQSFTAAEIDYSIPAGKGSLHAVLNIPDDRPDKAPLVLLIGGSGPATKEGLANLYLDLAIHLNDAGIACIRYDKRGIARSASVVDAKTEEKNMVIEDFVADVIALLQKARTDNRFSGIYIAGHSEGALVGTLAAQTVAIDGLVCLAGAGRNIAEITLEQIKANPNNPQKLVDDSQRILNSLKAGQETEDVPQILQALFRPSVQPYMISWIKYDPAAELAKLNDTPILILQGDNDSQVQIIDADNLHQAVADSKIVILPEMTHMLKNSDIRKEDAFKNNLAALTYSRVYQDENLPINASLLREIISFILSEK
;
A
#
# COMPACT_ATOMS: atom_id res chain seq x y z
N MET A 1 -5.02 13.95 -12.82
CA MET A 1 -4.72 14.90 -13.94
C MET A 1 -3.57 15.86 -13.64
N ILE A 2 -3.58 16.67 -12.57
CA ILE A 2 -2.49 17.62 -12.27
C ILE A 2 -1.13 16.91 -12.12
N LEU A 3 -1.07 15.83 -11.33
CA LEU A 3 0.14 15.01 -11.19
C LEU A 3 0.64 14.47 -12.54
N PHE A 4 -0.26 14.01 -13.42
CA PHE A 4 0.09 13.59 -14.78
C PHE A 4 0.78 14.72 -15.55
N ILE A 5 0.21 15.92 -15.55
CA ILE A 5 0.78 17.09 -16.25
C ILE A 5 2.16 17.43 -15.70
N ILE A 6 2.30 17.51 -14.36
CA ILE A 6 3.59 17.79 -13.71
C ILE A 6 4.64 16.74 -14.07
N THR A 7 4.29 15.46 -13.99
CA THR A 7 5.19 14.34 -14.32
C THR A 7 5.64 14.40 -15.77
N LEU A 8 4.69 14.65 -16.68
CA LEU A 8 4.96 14.77 -18.10
C LEU A 8 5.92 15.93 -18.39
N ILE A 9 5.71 17.09 -17.75
CA ILE A 9 6.60 18.25 -17.88
C ILE A 9 8.03 17.89 -17.44
N VAL A 10 8.19 17.24 -16.28
CA VAL A 10 9.51 16.85 -15.77
C VAL A 10 10.21 15.87 -16.73
N ILE A 11 9.49 14.87 -17.24
CA ILE A 11 10.04 13.89 -18.19
C ILE A 11 10.45 14.53 -19.51
N LEU A 12 9.62 15.42 -20.04
CA LEU A 12 9.88 16.17 -21.26
C LEU A 12 11.06 17.14 -21.11
N GLN A 13 11.60 17.33 -19.91
CA GLN A 13 12.81 18.12 -19.67
C GLN A 13 14.04 17.24 -19.53
N ILE A 14 13.96 16.19 -18.73
CA ILE A 14 15.09 15.31 -18.43
C ILE A 14 15.61 14.64 -19.72
N ILE A 15 14.71 14.04 -20.51
CA ILE A 15 15.13 13.25 -21.68
C ILE A 15 15.82 14.13 -22.75
N PRO A 16 15.31 15.32 -23.13
CA PRO A 16 16.03 16.20 -24.06
C PRO A 16 17.37 16.72 -23.53
N ILE A 17 17.48 17.01 -22.22
CA ILE A 17 18.76 17.41 -21.61
C ILE A 17 19.78 16.28 -21.72
N LEU A 18 19.38 15.04 -21.41
CA LEU A 18 20.24 13.87 -21.55
C LEU A 18 20.61 13.63 -23.02
N TYR A 19 19.64 13.69 -23.93
CA TYR A 19 19.91 13.58 -25.37
C TYR A 19 20.93 14.61 -25.83
N TYR A 20 20.77 15.89 -25.48
CA TYR A 20 21.74 16.92 -25.81
C TYR A 20 23.13 16.61 -25.24
N THR A 21 23.19 16.25 -23.96
CA THR A 21 24.43 15.93 -23.24
C THR A 21 25.19 14.79 -23.91
N TYR A 22 24.53 13.66 -24.18
CA TYR A 22 25.18 12.50 -24.77
C TYR A 22 25.40 12.62 -26.28
N ASN A 23 24.50 13.27 -27.02
CA ASN A 23 24.71 13.51 -28.46
C ASN A 23 25.87 14.50 -28.72
N SER A 24 26.19 15.35 -27.74
CA SER A 24 27.34 16.24 -27.82
C SER A 24 28.69 15.50 -27.80
N ALA A 25 28.74 14.25 -27.31
CA ALA A 25 29.96 13.47 -27.14
C ALA A 25 30.73 13.18 -28.45
N ILE A 26 30.06 13.24 -29.61
CA ILE A 26 30.67 13.06 -30.94
C ILE A 26 30.69 14.34 -31.79
N SER A 27 30.12 15.44 -31.30
CA SER A 27 29.84 16.62 -32.14
C SER A 27 30.34 17.95 -31.57
N LYS A 28 30.57 18.04 -30.26
CA LYS A 28 30.80 19.31 -29.56
C LYS A 28 31.85 19.18 -28.47
N ASN A 29 33.09 18.88 -28.86
CA ASN A 29 34.18 18.83 -27.90
C ASN A 29 35.35 19.72 -28.25
N ASN A 30 35.96 20.20 -27.15
CA ASN A 30 37.28 20.80 -27.08
C ASN A 30 38.24 19.91 -27.85
N HIS A 31 38.66 20.38 -29.03
CA HIS A 31 39.80 19.91 -29.83
C HIS A 31 40.05 18.39 -29.76
N SER A 32 39.67 17.61 -30.78
CA SER A 32 40.07 16.19 -30.88
C SER A 32 39.52 15.19 -29.83
N LEU A 33 38.88 15.58 -28.72
CA LEU A 33 38.34 14.63 -27.74
C LEU A 33 36.93 14.14 -28.14
N TYR A 34 36.75 12.90 -28.59
CA TYR A 34 35.43 12.34 -28.94
C TYR A 34 35.12 11.12 -28.08
N LEU A 35 33.91 11.03 -27.52
CA LEU A 35 33.52 9.96 -26.57
C LEU A 35 34.54 9.81 -25.40
N ALA A 36 35.16 10.91 -24.98
CA ALA A 36 36.27 10.93 -24.02
C ALA A 36 37.50 10.09 -24.48
N VAL A 37 37.82 10.14 -25.78
CA VAL A 37 39.00 9.58 -26.43
C VAL A 37 39.65 10.66 -27.29
N VAL A 38 40.96 10.85 -27.17
CA VAL A 38 41.68 11.84 -27.99
C VAL A 38 41.95 11.24 -29.37
N ILE A 39 41.39 11.84 -30.42
CA ILE A 39 41.58 11.49 -31.84
C ILE A 39 42.13 12.72 -32.57
N PRO A 40 43.40 12.71 -33.00
CA PRO A 40 44.01 13.83 -33.72
C PRO A 40 43.13 14.35 -34.85
N ASP A 41 43.11 15.67 -35.06
CA ASP A 41 42.20 16.30 -36.02
C ASP A 41 42.39 15.80 -37.46
N GLU A 42 43.61 15.36 -37.81
CA GLU A 42 43.93 14.70 -39.09
C GLU A 42 43.21 13.35 -39.29
N HIS A 43 42.96 12.61 -38.21
CA HIS A 43 42.32 11.29 -38.25
C HIS A 43 40.82 11.35 -37.97
N LYS A 44 40.28 12.52 -37.63
CA LYS A 44 38.84 12.72 -37.40
C LYS A 44 37.98 12.25 -38.57
N ASN A 45 38.41 12.51 -39.80
CA ASN A 45 37.67 12.18 -41.01
C ASN A 45 37.95 10.74 -41.51
N HIS A 46 38.69 9.93 -40.75
CA HIS A 46 38.93 8.53 -41.10
C HIS A 46 37.61 7.76 -41.25
N PRO A 47 37.43 6.93 -42.29
CA PRO A 47 36.16 6.24 -42.57
C PRO A 47 35.62 5.45 -41.37
N GLU A 48 36.49 4.74 -40.64
CA GLU A 48 36.09 3.94 -39.47
C GLU A 48 35.66 4.80 -38.28
N VAL A 49 36.30 5.96 -38.07
CA VAL A 49 35.90 6.93 -37.03
C VAL A 49 34.51 7.47 -37.35
N GLN A 50 34.27 7.83 -38.62
CA GLN A 50 32.95 8.31 -39.06
C GLN A 50 31.88 7.22 -38.95
N ALA A 51 32.22 5.96 -39.25
CA ALA A 51 31.31 4.82 -39.06
C ALA A 51 30.91 4.64 -37.59
N ILE A 52 31.87 4.71 -36.66
CA ILE A 52 31.62 4.68 -35.22
C ILE A 52 30.70 5.84 -34.80
N PHE A 53 30.94 7.06 -35.28
CA PHE A 53 30.11 8.23 -34.95
C PHE A 53 28.67 8.11 -35.49
N GLN A 54 28.51 7.61 -36.72
CA GLN A 54 27.18 7.39 -37.30
C GLN A 54 26.41 6.32 -36.52
N ALA A 55 27.04 5.20 -36.20
CA ALA A 55 26.44 4.12 -35.42
C ALA A 55 26.06 4.59 -34.00
N TYR A 56 26.93 5.36 -33.34
CA TYR A 56 26.64 5.99 -32.05
C TYR A 56 25.41 6.91 -32.15
N ARG A 57 25.37 7.82 -33.13
CA ARG A 57 24.26 8.75 -33.32
C ARG A 57 22.93 8.02 -33.52
N GLN A 58 22.92 6.96 -34.32
CA GLN A 58 21.73 6.12 -34.51
C GLN A 58 21.30 5.44 -33.21
N LYS A 59 22.25 4.87 -32.45
CA LYS A 59 21.96 4.22 -31.16
C LYS A 59 21.37 5.21 -30.16
N ILE A 60 21.95 6.40 -30.04
CA ILE A 60 21.47 7.48 -29.18
C ILE A 60 20.03 7.88 -29.52
N ARG A 61 19.72 8.09 -30.81
CA ARG A 61 18.34 8.41 -31.24
C ARG A 61 17.35 7.30 -30.89
N LYS A 62 17.70 6.04 -31.11
CA LYS A 62 16.86 4.88 -30.75
C LYS A 62 16.60 4.79 -29.25
N ILE A 63 17.64 4.96 -28.41
CA ILE A 63 17.50 5.01 -26.95
C ILE A 63 16.58 6.16 -26.53
N THR A 64 16.76 7.34 -27.12
CA THR A 64 15.94 8.53 -26.82
C THR A 64 14.46 8.26 -27.07
N LEU A 65 14.14 7.73 -28.26
CA LEU A 65 12.76 7.43 -28.66
C LEU A 65 12.15 6.36 -27.74
N PHE A 66 12.89 5.29 -27.45
CA PHE A 66 12.45 4.24 -26.53
C PHE A 66 12.14 4.80 -25.12
N CYS A 67 13.05 5.60 -24.56
CA CYS A 67 12.87 6.21 -23.26
C CYS A 67 11.69 7.18 -23.24
N LEU A 68 11.48 7.96 -24.30
CA LEU A 68 10.34 8.88 -24.41
C LEU A 68 9.02 8.10 -24.43
N ILE A 69 8.92 7.07 -25.27
CA ILE A 69 7.72 6.22 -25.38
C ILE A 69 7.40 5.57 -24.02
N ILE A 70 8.37 4.90 -23.39
CA ILE A 70 8.15 4.26 -22.09
C ILE A 70 7.75 5.26 -21.02
N SER A 71 8.42 6.43 -20.97
CA SER A 71 8.14 7.42 -19.92
C SER A 71 6.75 8.05 -20.09
N VAL A 72 6.32 8.31 -21.34
CA VAL A 72 4.97 8.80 -21.64
C VAL A 72 3.91 7.74 -21.33
N LEU A 73 4.13 6.48 -21.73
CA LEU A 73 3.24 5.37 -21.38
C LEU A 73 3.14 5.17 -19.87
N SER A 74 4.25 5.31 -19.15
CA SER A 74 4.28 5.23 -17.68
C SER A 74 3.50 6.38 -17.04
N CYS A 75 3.54 7.60 -17.58
CA CYS A 75 2.70 8.70 -17.13
C CYS A 75 1.21 8.38 -17.23
N CYS A 76 0.76 7.65 -18.27
CA CYS A 76 -0.64 7.28 -18.42
C CYS A 76 -1.16 6.45 -17.24
N LEU A 77 -0.29 5.78 -16.47
CA LEU A 77 -0.68 5.10 -15.22
C LEU A 77 -1.25 6.08 -14.19
N LEU A 78 -0.83 7.35 -14.19
CA LEU A 78 -1.38 8.41 -13.33
C LEU A 78 -2.77 8.89 -13.76
N LEU A 79 -3.27 8.41 -14.91
CA LEU A 79 -4.64 8.62 -15.37
C LEU A 79 -5.56 7.44 -15.04
N VAL A 80 -4.99 6.30 -14.60
CA VAL A 80 -5.75 5.10 -14.25
C VAL A 80 -6.27 5.21 -12.81
N PRO A 81 -7.60 5.23 -12.57
CA PRO A 81 -8.21 5.42 -11.25
C PRO A 81 -7.86 4.36 -10.20
N VAL A 82 -7.31 3.23 -10.63
CA VAL A 82 -7.08 2.02 -9.82
C VAL A 82 -5.92 2.17 -8.84
N PHE A 83 -4.94 3.04 -9.11
CA PHE A 83 -3.81 3.22 -8.20
C PHE A 83 -4.22 4.04 -6.97
N SER A 84 -4.13 3.43 -5.78
CA SER A 84 -4.49 4.03 -4.50
C SER A 84 -3.59 5.23 -4.17
N ASP A 85 -2.29 5.11 -4.46
CA ASP A 85 -1.25 6.03 -3.99
C ASP A 85 -0.48 6.67 -5.16
N TYR A 86 -1.11 7.68 -5.77
CA TYR A 86 -0.52 8.42 -6.91
C TYR A 86 0.83 9.07 -6.59
N ILE A 87 1.13 9.35 -5.32
CA ILE A 87 2.43 9.91 -4.90
C ILE A 87 3.54 8.88 -5.06
N LEU A 88 3.33 7.63 -4.64
CA LEU A 88 4.33 6.57 -4.80
C LEU A 88 4.54 6.26 -6.28
N THR A 89 3.45 6.13 -7.03
CA THR A 89 3.50 5.94 -8.48
C THR A 89 4.25 7.09 -9.17
N PHE A 90 4.00 8.34 -8.76
CA PHE A 90 4.72 9.52 -9.23
C PHE A 90 6.23 9.43 -8.96
N VAL A 91 6.64 9.14 -7.71
CA VAL A 91 8.06 9.01 -7.34
C VAL A 91 8.74 7.91 -8.15
N MET A 92 8.08 6.75 -8.30
CA MET A 92 8.61 5.65 -9.10
C MET A 92 8.78 6.00 -10.57
N ILE A 93 7.79 6.67 -11.18
CA ILE A 93 7.87 7.10 -12.59
C ILE A 93 9.02 8.09 -12.78
N ILE A 94 9.17 9.08 -11.91
CA ILE A 94 10.28 10.05 -11.98
C ILE A 94 11.63 9.35 -11.83
N PHE A 95 11.74 8.39 -10.91
CA PHE A 95 12.96 7.61 -10.73
C PHE A 95 13.27 6.81 -12.01
N ILE A 96 12.32 6.04 -12.53
CA ILE A 96 12.50 5.24 -13.76
C ILE A 96 12.87 6.15 -14.94
N ALA A 97 12.16 7.25 -15.15
CA ALA A 97 12.39 8.19 -16.25
C ALA A 97 13.71 8.96 -16.13
N THR A 98 14.36 8.95 -14.96
CA THR A 98 15.69 9.54 -14.76
C THR A 98 16.80 8.49 -14.91
N TYR A 99 16.68 7.35 -14.20
CA TYR A 99 17.74 6.35 -14.10
C TYR A 99 17.84 5.43 -15.32
N LEU A 100 16.70 5.04 -15.91
CA LEU A 100 16.71 4.16 -17.07
C LEU A 100 17.38 4.83 -18.27
N PRO A 101 17.03 6.08 -18.67
CA PRO A 101 17.74 6.74 -19.75
C PRO A 101 19.21 6.93 -19.41
N LEU A 102 19.54 7.41 -18.20
CA LEU A 102 20.92 7.65 -17.79
C LEU A 102 21.80 6.40 -17.94
N ARG A 103 21.30 5.23 -17.51
CA ARG A 103 22.00 3.94 -17.66
C ARG A 103 22.20 3.56 -19.13
N LEU A 104 21.15 3.64 -19.95
CA LEU A 104 21.23 3.25 -21.37
C LEU A 104 22.16 4.17 -22.17
N TYR A 105 22.14 5.48 -21.89
CA TYR A 105 23.06 6.45 -22.48
C TYR A 105 24.51 6.15 -22.12
N ASN A 106 24.79 5.90 -20.84
CA ASN A 106 26.14 5.58 -20.37
C ASN A 106 26.67 4.28 -21.00
N GLN A 107 25.85 3.24 -21.07
CA GLN A 107 26.22 1.99 -21.76
C GLN A 107 26.54 2.23 -23.23
N ALA A 108 25.79 3.08 -23.93
CA ALA A 108 26.09 3.44 -25.31
C ALA A 108 27.43 4.16 -25.42
N VAL A 109 27.69 5.17 -24.60
CA VAL A 109 28.99 5.86 -24.58
C VAL A 109 30.13 4.87 -24.34
N TYR A 110 30.01 4.02 -23.34
CA TYR A 110 31.05 3.05 -22.99
C TYR A 110 31.37 2.10 -24.15
N HIS A 111 30.33 1.54 -24.78
CA HIS A 111 30.47 0.62 -25.91
C HIS A 111 31.21 1.25 -27.08
N TYR A 112 30.80 2.44 -27.51
CA TYR A 112 31.43 3.11 -28.66
C TYR A 112 32.77 3.76 -28.30
N ARG A 113 32.99 4.14 -27.04
CA ARG A 113 34.29 4.58 -26.52
C ARG A 113 35.33 3.47 -26.64
N ARG A 114 35.00 2.24 -26.24
CA ARG A 114 35.92 1.09 -26.38
C ARG A 114 36.32 0.86 -27.83
N LYS A 115 35.36 0.84 -28.76
CA LYS A 115 35.65 0.73 -30.19
C LYS A 115 36.61 1.81 -30.70
N LEU A 116 36.45 3.03 -30.20
CA LEU A 116 37.31 4.15 -30.60
C LEU A 116 38.71 4.05 -29.99
N LEU A 117 38.85 3.54 -28.76
CA LEU A 117 40.14 3.23 -28.13
C LEU A 117 40.87 2.09 -28.86
N ASP A 118 40.14 1.03 -29.23
CA ASP A 118 40.69 -0.11 -29.97
C ASP A 118 41.23 0.35 -31.33
N LEU A 119 40.46 1.19 -32.04
CA LEU A 119 40.87 1.78 -33.31
C LEU A 119 42.10 2.69 -33.16
N LYS A 120 42.13 3.52 -32.12
CA LYS A 120 43.29 4.38 -31.79
C LYS A 120 44.54 3.54 -31.55
N ALA A 121 44.42 2.43 -30.82
CA ALA A 121 45.52 1.52 -30.52
C ALA A 121 46.02 0.79 -31.77
N GLN A 122 45.12 0.28 -32.62
CA GLN A 122 45.45 -0.43 -33.86
C GLN A 122 46.24 0.45 -34.85
N ASN A 123 45.87 1.73 -34.96
CA ASN A 123 46.51 2.65 -35.90
C ASN A 123 47.68 3.43 -35.29
N SER A 124 48.07 3.13 -34.03
CA SER A 124 49.14 3.83 -33.33
C SER A 124 48.97 5.36 -33.33
N TRP A 125 47.72 5.86 -33.21
CA TRP A 125 47.40 7.29 -33.12
C TRP A 125 47.75 7.89 -31.74
N GLN A 126 48.91 7.50 -31.20
CA GLN A 126 49.51 8.11 -30.03
C GLN A 126 50.30 9.33 -30.50
N ALA A 127 50.04 10.51 -29.93
CA ALA A 127 50.90 11.66 -30.18
C ALA A 127 51.90 11.87 -29.03
N ALA A 128 52.97 12.60 -29.32
CA ALA A 128 54.18 12.69 -28.51
C ALA A 128 53.93 13.04 -27.03
N THR A 129 54.64 12.33 -26.16
CA THR A 129 54.48 12.21 -24.70
C THR A 129 55.07 13.36 -23.88
N GLU A 130 55.20 14.57 -24.44
CA GLU A 130 55.69 15.69 -23.64
C GLU A 130 54.56 16.25 -22.75
N GLN A 131 54.50 15.79 -21.51
CA GLN A 131 53.77 16.49 -20.44
C GLN A 131 54.45 17.84 -20.18
N ILE A 132 54.11 18.86 -20.96
CA ILE A 132 54.49 20.23 -20.63
C ILE A 132 53.62 20.67 -19.45
N LEU A 133 54.21 20.74 -18.26
CA LEU A 133 53.58 21.34 -17.08
C LEU A 133 53.54 22.88 -17.27
N PHE A 134 52.53 23.37 -17.99
CA PHE A 134 52.35 24.81 -18.18
C PHE A 134 51.74 25.44 -16.92
N ALA A 135 52.51 26.23 -16.17
CA ALA A 135 52.03 26.89 -14.95
C ALA A 135 51.73 28.38 -15.21
N ASP A 136 50.48 28.70 -15.55
CA ASP A 136 50.05 30.09 -15.76
C ASP A 136 49.59 30.77 -14.45
N LEU A 137 50.55 31.39 -13.76
CA LEU A 137 50.31 32.13 -12.51
C LEU A 137 49.42 33.36 -12.70
N THR A 138 49.50 34.03 -13.87
CA THR A 138 48.71 35.22 -14.19
C THR A 138 47.23 34.88 -14.30
N THR A 139 46.92 33.83 -15.07
CA THR A 139 45.56 33.32 -15.21
C THR A 139 45.03 32.83 -13.86
N SER A 140 45.82 32.10 -13.08
CA SER A 140 45.41 31.62 -11.76
C SER A 140 45.01 32.77 -10.81
N ARG A 141 45.80 33.85 -10.80
CA ARG A 141 45.57 35.03 -9.94
C ARG A 141 44.37 35.88 -10.40
N LEU A 142 44.20 36.07 -11.72
CA LEU A 142 43.24 37.04 -12.27
C LEU A 142 41.93 36.40 -12.80
N LYS A 143 41.79 35.06 -12.76
CA LYS A 143 40.60 34.33 -13.27
C LYS A 143 39.26 34.85 -12.74
N ASN A 144 39.21 35.35 -11.51
CA ASN A 144 37.97 35.79 -10.85
C ASN A 144 37.67 37.29 -11.02
N GLN A 145 38.56 38.08 -11.64
CA GLN A 145 38.46 39.54 -11.67
C GLN A 145 37.15 40.07 -12.29
N ARG A 146 36.63 39.39 -13.32
CA ARG A 146 35.37 39.74 -14.01
C ARG A 146 34.15 38.98 -13.48
N THR A 147 34.30 38.21 -12.41
CA THR A 147 33.20 37.41 -11.86
C THR A 147 32.31 38.29 -10.99
N PRO A 148 30.97 38.25 -11.13
CA PRO A 148 30.06 38.92 -10.21
C PRO A 148 30.37 38.59 -8.75
N LYS A 149 30.18 39.57 -7.87
CA LYS A 149 30.49 39.43 -6.43
C LYS A 149 29.47 38.51 -5.75
N SER A 150 29.94 37.66 -4.84
CA SER A 150 29.11 36.66 -4.17
C SER A 150 27.96 37.25 -3.34
N TRP A 151 28.13 38.46 -2.78
CA TRP A 151 27.08 39.12 -2.00
C TRP A 151 25.83 39.48 -2.83
N LEU A 152 25.93 39.55 -4.15
CA LEU A 152 24.79 39.82 -5.04
C LEU A 152 23.70 38.76 -4.94
N PHE A 153 24.05 37.52 -4.57
CA PHE A 153 23.08 36.44 -4.35
C PHE A 153 22.23 36.65 -3.08
N ALA A 154 22.66 37.53 -2.16
CA ALA A 154 21.84 37.90 -1.00
C ALA A 154 20.62 38.73 -1.40
N ILE A 155 20.67 39.49 -2.50
CA ILE A 155 19.56 40.34 -2.95
C ILE A 155 18.28 39.52 -3.22
N PRO A 156 18.27 38.52 -4.12
CA PRO A 156 17.07 37.70 -4.35
C PRO A 156 16.64 36.88 -3.12
N ALA A 157 17.57 36.47 -2.26
CA ALA A 157 17.23 35.80 -1.01
C ALA A 157 16.51 36.74 -0.03
N LEU A 158 16.97 37.98 0.12
CA LEU A 158 16.32 39.02 0.93
C LEU A 158 14.97 39.45 0.33
N LEU A 159 14.86 39.51 -1.00
CA LEU A 159 13.58 39.74 -1.68
C LEU A 159 12.58 38.60 -1.40
N SER A 160 13.05 37.35 -1.37
CA SER A 160 12.21 36.20 -1.00
C SER A 160 11.68 36.32 0.43
N LEU A 161 12.52 36.77 1.36
CA LEU A 161 12.11 37.09 2.73
C LEU A 161 11.12 38.25 2.76
N GLY A 162 11.36 39.31 1.99
CA GLY A 162 10.45 40.43 1.84
C GLY A 162 9.06 40.00 1.35
N ILE A 163 9.00 39.15 0.31
CA ILE A 163 7.75 38.54 -0.18
C ILE A 163 7.07 37.78 0.96
N TYR A 164 7.77 36.89 1.66
CA TYR A 164 7.17 36.16 2.79
C TYR A 164 6.60 37.09 3.88
N LEU A 165 7.27 38.21 4.17
CA LEU A 165 6.82 39.17 5.18
C LEU A 165 5.61 40.00 4.73
N THR A 166 5.44 40.22 3.43
CA THR A 166 4.32 40.99 2.87
C THR A 166 3.01 40.20 2.74
N PHE A 167 3.07 38.86 2.74
CA PHE A 167 1.91 37.98 2.56
C PHE A 167 1.54 37.27 3.86
N ASP A 168 0.33 36.70 3.92
CA ASP A 168 -0.15 35.99 5.09
C ASP A 168 0.74 34.79 5.43
N LYS A 169 1.13 34.74 6.71
CA LYS A 169 2.06 33.72 7.23
C LYS A 169 1.31 32.43 7.51
N ASN A 170 1.34 31.51 6.56
CA ASN A 170 0.86 30.15 6.74
C ASN A 170 1.99 29.13 6.46
N ILE A 171 1.73 27.85 6.77
CA ILE A 171 2.69 26.76 6.56
C ILE A 171 3.12 26.65 5.09
N GLY A 172 2.21 26.87 4.14
CA GLY A 172 2.51 26.82 2.71
C GLY A 172 3.52 27.89 2.28
N MET A 173 3.33 29.13 2.75
CA MET A 173 4.25 30.25 2.52
C MET A 173 5.61 30.03 3.19
N LEU A 174 5.64 29.39 4.37
CA LEU A 174 6.88 29.01 5.03
C LEU A 174 7.64 27.95 4.22
N ILE A 175 6.96 26.90 3.74
CA ILE A 175 7.55 25.87 2.87
C ILE A 175 8.09 26.50 1.59
N LEU A 176 7.30 27.40 0.97
CA LEU A 176 7.72 28.11 -0.23
C LEU A 176 8.98 28.97 0.02
N LEU A 177 9.04 29.69 1.15
CA LEU A 177 10.25 30.44 1.53
C LEU A 177 11.46 29.51 1.71
N ILE A 178 11.32 28.44 2.50
CA ILE A 178 12.42 27.51 2.80
C ILE A 178 12.97 26.90 1.51
N THR A 179 12.09 26.41 0.64
CA THR A 179 12.47 25.84 -0.67
C THR A 179 13.15 26.88 -1.56
N ASN A 180 12.68 28.13 -1.55
CA ASN A 180 13.30 29.21 -2.31
C ASN A 180 14.71 29.57 -1.80
N LEU A 181 14.87 29.69 -0.48
CA LEU A 181 16.17 29.95 0.16
C LEU A 181 17.16 28.81 -0.10
N LEU A 182 16.70 27.57 -0.07
CA LEU A 182 17.52 26.40 -0.41
C LEU A 182 17.97 26.45 -1.88
N MET A 183 17.10 26.87 -2.81
CA MET A 183 17.50 27.08 -4.21
C MET A 183 18.53 28.20 -4.38
N HIS A 184 18.39 29.32 -3.65
CA HIS A 184 19.39 30.39 -3.67
C HIS A 184 20.73 29.92 -3.12
N LEU A 185 20.71 29.13 -2.05
CA LEU A 185 21.90 28.49 -1.52
C LEU A 185 22.56 27.59 -2.57
N LEU A 186 21.79 26.79 -3.30
CA LEU A 186 22.33 25.93 -4.37
C LEU A 186 22.96 26.73 -5.52
N PHE A 187 22.33 27.83 -5.97
CA PHE A 187 22.90 28.70 -7.00
C PHE A 187 24.17 29.42 -6.51
N TRP A 188 24.17 29.86 -5.25
CA TRP A 188 25.36 30.44 -4.63
C TRP A 188 26.48 29.40 -4.50
N LEU A 189 26.19 28.17 -4.08
CA LEU A 189 27.16 27.08 -4.01
C LEU A 189 27.72 26.74 -5.41
N ALA A 190 26.89 26.76 -6.45
CA ALA A 190 27.36 26.56 -7.83
C ALA A 190 28.32 27.67 -8.27
N HIS A 191 28.02 28.94 -7.96
CA HIS A 191 28.93 30.07 -8.16
C HIS A 191 30.23 29.93 -7.33
N TYR A 192 30.11 29.55 -6.06
CA TYR A 192 31.24 29.32 -5.17
C TYR A 192 32.18 28.27 -5.74
N ASN A 193 31.64 27.14 -6.20
CA ASN A 193 32.42 26.08 -6.84
C ASN A 193 33.16 26.59 -8.09
N ILE A 194 32.47 27.31 -9.00
CA ILE A 194 33.09 27.83 -10.23
C ILE A 194 34.21 28.85 -9.95
N SER A 195 34.03 29.71 -8.96
CA SER A 195 35.05 30.70 -8.58
C SER A 195 36.29 30.07 -7.93
N HIS A 196 36.15 28.92 -7.26
CA HIS A 196 37.25 28.23 -6.58
C HIS A 196 37.92 27.15 -7.43
N MET A 197 37.30 26.72 -8.54
CA MET A 197 37.93 25.78 -9.47
C MET A 197 39.25 26.32 -10.04
N PRO A 198 40.26 25.46 -10.27
CA PRO A 198 41.49 25.87 -10.92
C PRO A 198 41.22 26.47 -12.31
N ALA A 199 42.14 27.30 -12.79
CA ALA A 199 42.06 27.79 -14.15
C ALA A 199 42.28 26.65 -15.14
N LYS A 200 41.46 26.57 -16.18
CA LYS A 200 41.67 25.62 -17.28
C LYS A 200 42.70 26.20 -18.24
N ILE A 201 43.69 25.42 -18.62
CA ILE A 201 44.68 25.79 -19.64
C ILE A 201 44.18 25.23 -20.96
N TYR A 202 44.12 26.06 -21.99
CA TYR A 202 43.64 25.70 -23.32
C TYR A 202 44.78 25.71 -24.34
N THR A 203 45.66 26.69 -24.23
CA THR A 203 46.79 26.96 -25.13
C THR A 203 48.00 27.42 -24.34
N ASP A 204 49.14 27.58 -24.99
CA ASP A 204 50.36 28.21 -24.46
C ASP A 204 50.21 29.73 -24.29
N ASN A 205 49.14 30.33 -24.82
CA ASN A 205 48.86 31.75 -24.73
C ASN A 205 48.12 32.12 -23.43
N SER A 206 48.85 32.72 -22.49
CA SER A 206 48.30 33.19 -21.20
C SER A 206 47.15 34.20 -21.32
N GLN A 207 47.16 35.08 -22.32
CA GLN A 207 46.08 36.06 -22.51
C GLN A 207 44.79 35.37 -22.94
N THR A 208 44.88 34.39 -23.86
CA THR A 208 43.71 33.61 -24.29
C THR A 208 43.16 32.77 -23.15
N ASN A 209 44.03 32.10 -22.38
CA ASN A 209 43.64 31.37 -21.17
C ASN A 209 42.93 32.27 -20.15
N LEU A 210 43.47 33.47 -19.89
CA LEU A 210 42.88 34.44 -18.98
C LEU A 210 41.48 34.86 -19.42
N VAL A 211 41.31 35.24 -20.69
CA VAL A 211 40.01 35.68 -21.24
C VAL A 211 38.99 34.55 -21.16
N LEU A 212 39.33 33.34 -21.60
CA LEU A 212 38.42 32.20 -21.56
C LEU A 212 37.99 31.82 -20.14
N ASN A 213 38.92 31.86 -19.18
CA ASN A 213 38.63 31.56 -17.77
C ASN A 213 37.75 32.64 -17.12
N GLN A 214 38.00 33.91 -17.43
CA GLN A 214 37.17 35.02 -16.95
C GLN A 214 35.77 34.97 -17.57
N GLU A 215 35.67 34.71 -18.88
CA GLU A 215 34.40 34.60 -19.58
C GLU A 215 33.56 33.42 -19.09
N TYR A 216 34.17 32.24 -18.88
CA TYR A 216 33.48 31.07 -18.31
C TYR A 216 32.85 31.40 -16.95
N ARG A 217 33.64 31.96 -16.03
CA ARG A 217 33.19 32.27 -14.66
C ARG A 217 32.15 33.37 -14.63
N ARG A 218 32.36 34.43 -15.43
CA ARG A 218 31.40 35.53 -15.59
C ARG A 218 30.07 35.02 -16.14
N ASN A 219 30.11 34.28 -17.25
CA ASN A 219 28.93 33.76 -17.92
C ASN A 219 28.11 32.87 -16.98
N TRP A 220 28.72 31.85 -16.37
CA TRP A 220 27.97 30.96 -15.47
C TRP A 220 27.47 31.67 -14.20
N THR A 221 28.31 32.48 -13.54
CA THR A 221 27.88 33.21 -12.34
C THR A 221 26.72 34.15 -12.64
N PHE A 222 26.78 34.89 -13.75
CA PHE A 222 25.71 35.80 -14.14
C PHE A 222 24.40 35.06 -14.43
N ASN A 223 24.47 33.90 -15.10
CA ASN A 223 23.28 33.08 -15.35
C ASN A 223 22.73 32.45 -14.07
N TYR A 224 23.55 32.02 -13.11
CA TYR A 224 23.05 31.58 -11.79
C TYR A 224 22.38 32.71 -11.02
N LEU A 225 22.89 33.93 -11.12
CA LEU A 225 22.25 35.10 -10.53
C LEU A 225 20.89 35.37 -11.20
N ILE A 226 20.80 35.30 -12.53
CA ILE A 226 19.52 35.40 -13.27
C ILE A 226 18.54 34.31 -12.80
N LEU A 227 18.98 33.06 -12.67
CA LEU A 227 18.15 31.96 -12.19
C LEU A 227 17.60 32.24 -10.79
N SER A 228 18.41 32.81 -9.90
CA SER A 228 18.00 33.22 -8.56
C SER A 228 16.93 34.33 -8.58
N PHE A 229 17.05 35.31 -9.47
CA PHE A 229 16.00 36.32 -9.67
C PHE A 229 14.71 35.74 -10.27
N ILE A 230 14.83 34.89 -11.30
CA ILE A 230 13.68 34.19 -11.91
C ILE A 230 12.94 33.38 -10.84
N GLN A 231 13.67 32.62 -10.03
CA GLN A 231 13.14 31.81 -8.94
C GLN A 231 12.38 32.67 -7.90
N THR A 232 12.91 33.84 -7.56
CA THR A 232 12.23 34.81 -6.67
C THR A 232 10.97 35.40 -7.31
N GLY A 233 11.01 35.74 -8.60
CA GLY A 233 9.84 36.23 -9.33
C GLY A 233 8.74 35.17 -9.44
N LEU A 234 9.10 33.90 -9.64
CA LEU A 234 8.16 32.79 -9.65
C LEU A 234 7.53 32.56 -8.27
N MET A 235 8.32 32.68 -7.19
CA MET A 235 7.78 32.69 -5.82
C MET A 235 6.75 33.82 -5.64
N PHE A 236 7.05 35.04 -6.07
CA PHE A 236 6.09 36.16 -6.01
C PHE A 236 4.79 35.84 -6.76
N LEU A 237 4.88 35.31 -7.98
CA LEU A 237 3.70 34.94 -8.78
C LEU A 237 2.87 33.85 -8.10
N LEU A 238 3.53 32.83 -7.51
CA LEU A 238 2.84 31.78 -6.74
C LEU A 238 2.17 32.34 -5.49
N SER A 239 2.84 33.22 -4.73
CA SER A 239 2.27 33.89 -3.55
C SER A 239 1.09 34.78 -3.92
N PHE A 240 1.18 35.52 -5.03
CA PHE A 240 0.08 36.36 -5.54
C PHE A 240 -1.13 35.51 -5.98
N LEU A 241 -0.89 34.39 -6.65
CA LEU A 241 -1.94 33.46 -7.02
C LEU A 241 -2.56 32.76 -5.82
N HIS A 242 -1.77 32.42 -4.79
CA HIS A 242 -2.28 31.81 -3.57
C HIS A 242 -3.35 32.69 -2.92
N LEU A 243 -3.13 34.00 -2.80
CA LEU A 243 -4.13 34.94 -2.26
C LEU A 243 -5.47 34.89 -3.02
N ARG A 244 -5.42 34.80 -4.35
CA ARG A 244 -6.63 34.77 -5.17
C ARG A 244 -7.25 33.38 -5.29
N PHE A 245 -6.44 32.32 -5.31
CA PHE A 245 -6.89 30.93 -5.42
C PHE A 245 -7.66 30.50 -4.17
N VAL A 246 -7.25 30.99 -2.99
CA VAL A 246 -7.97 30.77 -1.72
C VAL A 246 -9.34 31.47 -1.70
N HIS A 247 -9.54 32.52 -2.49
CA HIS A 247 -10.79 33.28 -2.54
C HIS A 247 -11.72 32.89 -3.70
N ASP A 248 -11.19 32.34 -4.81
CA ASP A 248 -11.97 31.86 -5.95
C ASP A 248 -11.26 30.69 -6.67
N PRO A 249 -11.62 29.42 -6.39
CA PRO A 249 -11.01 28.23 -6.99
C PRO A 249 -11.58 27.93 -8.39
N SER A 250 -11.61 28.93 -9.27
CA SER A 250 -12.09 28.76 -10.65
C SER A 250 -11.12 27.95 -11.53
N SER A 251 -11.64 27.35 -12.61
CA SER A 251 -10.83 26.64 -13.62
C SER A 251 -9.75 27.52 -14.26
N LEU A 252 -10.02 28.83 -14.36
CA LEU A 252 -9.09 29.85 -14.83
C LEU A 252 -7.86 29.96 -13.92
N MET A 253 -8.07 29.97 -12.60
CA MET A 253 -7.02 30.08 -11.58
C MET A 253 -6.12 28.84 -11.57
N THR A 254 -6.70 27.67 -11.80
CA THR A 254 -5.94 26.42 -12.00
C THR A 254 -5.04 26.50 -13.25
N GLY A 255 -5.51 27.12 -14.34
CA GLY A 255 -4.73 27.35 -15.55
C GLY A 255 -3.49 28.24 -15.32
N TYR A 256 -3.64 29.33 -14.57
CA TYR A 256 -2.50 30.20 -14.22
C TYR A 256 -1.46 29.51 -13.35
N PHE A 257 -1.89 28.72 -12.37
CA PHE A 257 -0.99 27.92 -11.53
C PHE A 257 -0.15 26.95 -12.37
N ILE A 258 -0.79 26.19 -13.26
CA ILE A 258 -0.10 25.27 -14.18
C ILE A 258 0.88 26.04 -15.08
N THR A 259 0.48 27.21 -15.57
CA THR A 259 1.34 28.06 -16.41
C THR A 259 2.60 28.49 -15.67
N ILE A 260 2.50 28.87 -14.40
CA ILE A 260 3.68 29.24 -13.61
C ILE A 260 4.57 28.03 -13.36
N LEU A 261 4.01 26.86 -13.01
CA LEU A 261 4.80 25.64 -12.88
C LEU A 261 5.56 25.30 -14.18
N LEU A 262 4.93 25.49 -15.35
CA LEU A 262 5.59 25.35 -16.64
C LEU A 262 6.75 26.34 -16.81
N LEU A 263 6.55 27.61 -16.44
CA LEU A 263 7.60 28.63 -16.49
C LEU A 263 8.76 28.31 -15.53
N MET A 264 8.47 27.84 -14.31
CA MET A 264 9.49 27.41 -13.34
C MET A 264 10.39 26.31 -13.91
N ALA A 265 9.82 25.46 -14.77
CA ALA A 265 10.51 24.31 -15.29
C ALA A 265 11.24 24.61 -16.62
N ILE A 266 10.67 25.47 -17.49
CA ILE A 266 11.24 25.79 -18.81
C ILE A 266 12.31 26.89 -18.75
N LEU A 267 12.08 27.97 -17.99
CA LEU A 267 12.98 29.13 -17.99
C LEU A 267 14.40 28.75 -17.53
N PRO A 268 14.61 27.95 -16.47
CA PRO A 268 15.95 27.56 -16.08
C PRO A 268 16.71 26.80 -17.15
N ILE A 269 16.01 25.94 -17.89
CA ILE A 269 16.59 25.16 -18.98
C ILE A 269 17.05 26.08 -20.10
N ILE A 270 16.22 27.05 -20.51
CA ILE A 270 16.60 28.03 -21.54
C ILE A 270 17.87 28.78 -21.14
N VAL A 271 17.94 29.25 -19.89
CA VAL A 271 19.11 29.97 -19.35
C VAL A 271 20.37 29.09 -19.34
N ILE A 272 20.25 27.83 -18.89
CA ILE A 272 21.38 26.88 -18.86
C ILE A 272 21.86 26.57 -20.29
N PHE A 273 20.95 26.32 -21.23
CA PHE A 273 21.29 26.05 -22.63
C PHE A 273 21.90 27.27 -23.32
N TYR A 274 21.39 28.47 -23.02
CA TYR A 274 21.97 29.73 -23.50
C TYR A 274 23.38 29.93 -22.95
N ALA A 275 23.59 29.77 -21.64
CA ALA A 275 24.89 29.89 -21.00
C ALA A 275 25.90 28.92 -21.62
N ASN A 276 25.51 27.65 -21.77
CA ASN A 276 26.35 26.63 -22.37
C ASN A 276 26.65 26.90 -23.85
N SER A 277 25.64 27.28 -24.64
CA SER A 277 25.83 27.57 -26.07
C SER A 277 26.70 28.82 -26.30
N ARG A 278 26.55 29.83 -25.44
CA ARG A 278 27.40 31.04 -25.46
C ARG A 278 28.84 30.71 -25.11
N GLN A 279 29.06 29.88 -24.08
CA GLN A 279 30.40 29.42 -23.70
C GLN A 279 31.07 28.70 -24.87
N GLN A 280 30.38 27.74 -25.48
CA GLN A 280 30.91 26.97 -26.61
C GLN A 280 31.26 27.87 -27.82
N LYS A 281 30.42 28.86 -28.13
CA LYS A 281 30.71 29.83 -29.20
C LYS A 281 31.99 30.62 -28.91
N LYS A 282 32.17 31.07 -27.67
CA LYS A 282 33.37 31.83 -27.25
C LYS A 282 34.62 30.97 -27.26
N GLU A 283 34.57 29.75 -26.73
CA GLU A 283 35.70 28.81 -26.81
C GLU A 283 36.10 28.55 -28.28
N LYS A 284 35.12 28.27 -29.15
CA LYS A 284 35.38 28.05 -30.58
C LYS A 284 35.96 29.29 -31.27
N GLU A 285 35.52 30.50 -30.91
CA GLU A 285 35.98 31.77 -31.49
C GLU A 285 37.44 32.06 -31.12
N PHE A 286 37.78 31.99 -29.82
CA PHE A 286 39.12 32.34 -29.32
C PHE A 286 40.18 31.27 -29.58
N LEU A 287 39.75 30.02 -29.81
CA LEU A 287 40.66 28.89 -30.09
C LEU A 287 40.78 28.60 -31.60
N ARG A 288 40.03 29.30 -32.45
CA ARG A 288 40.12 29.19 -33.92
C ARG A 288 41.51 29.69 -34.34
N ASN A 289 42.40 28.77 -34.70
CA ASN A 289 43.80 29.00 -35.12
C ASN A 289 44.84 29.13 -33.99
N GLN A 290 44.56 28.64 -32.78
CA GLN A 290 45.58 28.50 -31.75
C GLN A 290 46.05 27.05 -31.61
N HIS A 291 47.33 26.84 -31.28
CA HIS A 291 47.85 25.51 -30.97
C HIS A 291 47.27 25.07 -29.61
N SER A 292 46.44 24.03 -29.63
CA SER A 292 45.82 23.52 -28.41
C SER A 292 46.82 22.65 -27.65
N LEU A 293 47.06 22.99 -26.38
CA LEU A 293 47.80 22.14 -25.46
C LEU A 293 46.84 21.07 -24.91
N ILE A 294 46.52 20.08 -25.72
CA ILE A 294 45.69 18.96 -25.24
C ILE A 294 46.63 17.91 -24.71
N HIS A 295 46.50 17.60 -23.43
CA HIS A 295 47.21 16.48 -22.83
C HIS A 295 46.78 15.18 -23.53
N LEU A 296 47.70 14.59 -24.28
CA LEU A 296 47.48 13.37 -25.07
C LEU A 296 47.11 12.13 -24.24
N GLU A 297 47.23 12.22 -22.92
CA GLU A 297 46.84 11.20 -21.94
C GLU A 297 45.52 11.50 -21.22
N GLU A 298 44.78 12.57 -21.56
CA GLU A 298 43.54 12.93 -20.85
C GLU A 298 42.46 11.82 -20.90
N ASP A 299 42.46 10.99 -21.94
CA ASP A 299 41.53 9.87 -22.09
C ASP A 299 41.79 8.72 -21.10
N SER A 300 43.04 8.52 -20.66
CA SER A 300 43.41 7.49 -19.67
C SER A 300 42.78 7.71 -18.29
N TYR A 301 42.46 8.96 -17.96
CA TYR A 301 41.86 9.33 -16.68
C TYR A 301 40.33 9.16 -16.63
N TYR A 302 39.66 8.74 -17.72
CA TYR A 302 38.21 8.52 -17.70
C TYR A 302 37.86 7.05 -17.49
N GLN A 303 37.11 6.76 -16.43
CA GLN A 303 36.67 5.42 -16.02
C GLN A 303 35.14 5.33 -15.92
N GLU A 304 34.57 4.17 -16.26
CA GLU A 304 33.13 3.94 -16.18
C GLU A 304 32.73 3.47 -14.76
N HIS A 305 31.69 4.09 -14.19
CA HIS A 305 31.11 3.72 -12.90
C HIS A 305 29.61 3.43 -12.99
N GLY A 306 29.25 2.47 -13.85
CA GLY A 306 27.87 1.98 -14.00
C GLY A 306 26.88 3.10 -14.32
N ILE A 307 25.82 3.23 -13.51
CA ILE A 307 24.76 4.23 -13.70
C ILE A 307 25.30 5.67 -13.66
N TRP A 308 26.39 5.92 -12.92
CA TRP A 308 26.99 7.24 -12.78
C TRP A 308 27.84 7.66 -13.98
N GLY A 309 28.05 6.75 -14.95
CA GLY A 309 28.72 7.05 -16.21
C GLY A 309 30.23 7.24 -16.09
N LEU A 310 30.78 7.97 -17.06
CA LEU A 310 32.22 8.30 -17.10
C LEU A 310 32.57 9.32 -16.02
N GLN A 311 33.48 8.93 -15.13
CA GLN A 311 34.08 9.80 -14.11
C GLN A 311 35.55 10.05 -14.41
N TYR A 312 36.05 11.18 -13.92
CA TYR A 312 37.46 11.54 -14.05
C TYR A 312 38.23 10.96 -12.86
N ASN A 313 39.40 10.39 -13.10
CA ASN A 313 40.21 9.73 -12.09
C ASN A 313 41.68 10.08 -12.31
N ASN A 314 42.06 11.32 -11.96
CA ASN A 314 43.45 11.77 -12.00
C ASN A 314 43.93 12.04 -10.56
N PRO A 315 44.83 11.20 -10.01
CA PRO A 315 45.36 11.37 -8.65
C PRO A 315 46.24 12.61 -8.52
N ASN A 316 46.84 13.10 -9.62
CA ASN A 316 47.70 14.28 -9.63
C ASN A 316 46.90 15.60 -9.65
N ASN A 317 45.59 15.52 -9.87
CA ASN A 317 44.69 16.66 -9.78
C ASN A 317 43.96 16.64 -8.42
N SER A 318 44.19 17.65 -7.58
CA SER A 318 43.56 17.75 -6.25
C SER A 318 42.14 18.31 -6.28
N SER A 319 41.65 18.75 -7.44
CA SER A 319 40.31 19.31 -7.61
C SER A 319 39.24 18.25 -7.39
N THR A 320 38.19 18.59 -6.63
CA THR A 320 37.02 17.72 -6.41
C THR A 320 36.19 17.55 -7.67
N LEU A 321 35.96 18.64 -8.40
CA LEU A 321 35.14 18.70 -9.61
C LEU A 321 35.97 19.22 -10.77
N VAL A 322 35.80 18.63 -11.93
CA VAL A 322 36.46 19.02 -13.18
C VAL A 322 35.43 19.21 -14.29
N ASN A 323 35.79 19.95 -15.33
CA ASN A 323 34.91 20.10 -16.49
C ASN A 323 34.69 18.74 -17.16
N LYS A 324 33.44 18.44 -17.54
CA LYS A 324 33.15 17.21 -18.28
C LYS A 324 33.82 17.25 -19.66
N PRO A 325 34.19 16.09 -20.21
CA PRO A 325 34.75 16.00 -21.54
C PRO A 325 33.76 16.47 -22.59
N PHE A 326 32.45 16.23 -22.39
CA PHE A 326 31.35 16.66 -23.26
C PHE A 326 30.10 16.99 -22.44
N GLY A 327 29.14 17.68 -23.08
CA GLY A 327 27.83 17.95 -22.54
C GLY A 327 27.79 19.12 -21.56
N ILE A 328 26.81 19.11 -20.65
CA ILE A 328 26.60 20.16 -19.65
C ILE A 328 27.03 19.64 -18.27
N GLY A 329 27.74 20.47 -17.51
CA GLY A 329 28.08 20.23 -16.11
C GLY A 329 29.52 19.76 -15.88
N GLN A 330 29.76 19.19 -14.69
CA GLN A 330 31.09 18.84 -14.16
C GLN A 330 31.16 17.35 -13.79
N ALA A 331 32.34 16.74 -13.95
CA ALA A 331 32.63 15.38 -13.52
C ALA A 331 33.29 15.41 -12.13
N VAL A 332 33.08 14.35 -11.36
CA VAL A 332 33.77 14.18 -10.07
C VAL A 332 35.14 13.57 -10.33
N ASN A 333 36.17 14.11 -9.68
CA ASN A 333 37.50 13.54 -9.73
C ASN A 333 37.70 12.50 -8.62
N LEU A 334 37.54 11.23 -8.97
CA LEU A 334 37.73 10.08 -8.07
C LEU A 334 39.19 9.81 -7.72
N GLY A 335 40.15 10.48 -8.39
CA GLY A 335 41.56 10.45 -8.01
C GLY A 335 41.85 11.23 -6.74
N SER A 336 41.00 12.22 -6.41
CA SER A 336 41.12 13.03 -5.19
C SER A 336 40.35 12.42 -4.01
N GLN A 337 40.89 12.54 -2.79
CA GLN A 337 40.20 12.09 -1.58
C GLN A 337 38.86 12.81 -1.38
N LYS A 338 38.84 14.13 -1.61
CA LYS A 338 37.62 14.97 -1.53
C LYS A 338 36.58 14.55 -2.56
N GLY A 339 36.98 14.23 -3.78
CA GLY A 339 36.08 13.76 -4.84
C GLY A 339 35.49 12.39 -4.53
N ARG A 340 36.26 11.45 -3.98
CA ARG A 340 35.72 10.16 -3.53
C ARG A 340 34.70 10.31 -2.42
N ALA A 341 34.99 11.15 -1.42
CA ALA A 341 34.04 11.45 -0.34
C ALA A 341 32.76 12.10 -0.87
N TYR A 342 32.90 13.09 -1.77
CA TYR A 342 31.76 13.73 -2.43
C TYR A 342 30.91 12.74 -3.23
N PHE A 343 31.54 11.86 -4.01
CA PHE A 343 30.86 10.85 -4.81
C PHE A 343 30.16 9.77 -3.96
N ALA A 344 30.77 9.37 -2.84
CA ALA A 344 30.13 8.47 -1.90
C ALA A 344 28.92 9.15 -1.23
N PHE A 345 29.09 10.38 -0.77
CA PHE A 345 28.03 11.17 -0.15
C PHE A 345 26.85 11.38 -1.10
N SER A 346 27.08 11.73 -2.37
CA SER A 346 26.00 11.92 -3.34
C SER A 346 25.17 10.65 -3.57
N LYS A 347 25.80 9.47 -3.52
CA LYS A 347 25.10 8.18 -3.61
C LYS A 347 24.24 7.92 -2.37
N TRP A 348 24.79 8.13 -1.18
CA TRP A 348 24.09 7.95 0.09
C TRP A 348 22.92 8.92 0.24
N LEU A 349 23.12 10.20 -0.08
CA LEU A 349 22.08 11.21 -0.04
C LEU A 349 20.90 10.84 -0.95
N LEU A 350 21.19 10.37 -2.16
CA LEU A 350 20.15 9.95 -3.08
C LEU A 350 19.36 8.73 -2.56
N ALA A 351 20.06 7.72 -2.03
CA ALA A 351 19.40 6.54 -1.45
C ALA A 351 18.55 6.94 -0.24
N LEU A 352 19.05 7.83 0.61
CA LEU A 352 18.33 8.36 1.76
C LEU A 352 17.08 9.12 1.34
N ILE A 353 17.15 9.97 0.31
CA ILE A 353 15.98 10.70 -0.23
C ILE A 353 14.91 9.71 -0.71
N LEU A 354 15.31 8.64 -1.42
CA LEU A 354 14.38 7.62 -1.89
C LEU A 354 13.73 6.86 -0.72
N ILE A 355 14.54 6.38 0.23
CA ILE A 355 14.06 5.67 1.42
C ILE A 355 13.14 6.55 2.25
N PHE A 356 13.51 7.82 2.45
CA PHE A 356 12.71 8.79 3.20
C PHE A 356 11.40 9.09 2.48
N SER A 357 11.42 9.23 1.16
CA SER A 357 10.22 9.49 0.35
C SER A 357 9.26 8.29 0.39
N ILE A 358 9.78 7.05 0.31
CA ILE A 358 8.97 5.83 0.47
C ILE A 358 8.46 5.73 1.91
N GLY A 359 9.33 5.96 2.90
CA GLY A 359 9.01 5.89 4.33
C GLY A 359 7.94 6.90 4.74
N LEU A 360 7.97 8.13 4.23
CA LEU A 360 6.92 9.13 4.46
C LEU A 360 5.57 8.66 3.95
N VAL A 361 5.51 8.04 2.76
CA VAL A 361 4.27 7.51 2.20
C VAL A 361 3.78 6.32 3.03
N CYS A 362 4.66 5.41 3.40
CA CYS A 362 4.29 4.27 4.25
C CYS A 362 3.83 4.73 5.65
N PHE A 363 4.41 5.79 6.20
CA PHE A 363 4.06 6.31 7.54
C PHE A 363 2.66 6.93 7.59
N GLU A 364 2.19 7.55 6.50
CA GLU A 364 0.81 8.06 6.38
C GLU A 364 -0.24 6.96 6.55
N ASP A 365 0.04 5.74 6.10
CA ASP A 365 -0.88 4.60 6.22
C ASP A 365 -1.06 4.14 7.68
N TYR A 366 -0.11 4.47 8.56
CA TYR A 366 -0.12 4.10 9.98
C TYR A 366 -0.75 5.16 10.90
N LEU A 367 -0.79 6.44 10.50
CA LEU A 367 -1.42 7.49 11.29
C LEU A 367 -2.93 7.54 11.00
N ALA A 368 -3.75 7.27 12.03
CA ALA A 368 -5.18 7.52 11.96
C ALA A 368 -5.46 9.04 12.06
N PRO A 369 -6.44 9.57 11.30
CA PRO A 369 -6.85 10.97 11.43
C PRO A 369 -7.36 11.21 12.85
N ALA A 370 -6.89 12.29 13.49
CA ALA A 370 -7.32 12.64 14.84
C ALA A 370 -8.26 13.84 14.79
N ILE A 371 -9.36 13.81 15.53
CA ILE A 371 -10.33 14.91 15.59
C ILE A 371 -10.37 15.55 16.98
N GLN A 372 -10.33 16.87 17.01
CA GLN A 372 -10.52 17.68 18.19
C GLN A 372 -11.84 18.45 18.09
N VAL A 373 -12.66 18.34 19.13
CA VAL A 373 -13.98 18.96 19.23
C VAL A 373 -13.95 20.03 20.32
N THR A 374 -14.30 21.26 19.94
CA THR A 374 -14.37 22.45 20.81
C THR A 374 -15.73 23.13 20.64
N GLU A 375 -16.10 24.04 21.55
CA GLU A 375 -17.34 24.83 21.42
C GLU A 375 -17.34 25.72 20.16
N GLN A 376 -16.16 26.07 19.65
CA GLN A 376 -15.98 26.88 18.45
C GLN A 376 -16.09 26.08 17.15
N GLY A 377 -16.09 24.74 17.21
CA GLY A 377 -16.13 23.85 16.05
C GLY A 377 -15.25 22.60 16.17
N ILE A 378 -15.03 21.94 15.03
CA ILE A 378 -14.21 20.73 14.91
C ILE A 378 -12.93 20.99 14.12
N THR A 379 -11.84 20.34 14.51
CA THR A 379 -10.58 20.32 13.77
C THR A 379 -10.14 18.88 13.57
N ILE A 380 -9.98 18.45 12.33
CA ILE A 380 -9.42 17.14 11.98
C ILE A 380 -7.96 17.34 11.57
N TYR A 381 -7.06 16.71 12.32
CA TYR A 381 -5.63 16.69 12.10
C TYR A 381 -5.26 15.47 11.22
N GLN A 382 -4.88 15.76 9.98
CA GLN A 382 -4.22 14.83 9.06
C GLN A 382 -3.11 15.59 8.33
N SER A 383 -1.94 14.98 8.12
CA SER A 383 -0.75 15.71 7.63
C SER A 383 -0.95 16.36 6.25
N LEU A 384 -1.70 15.71 5.35
CA LEU A 384 -1.89 16.20 3.97
C LEU A 384 -3.24 16.90 3.74
N TYR A 385 -4.24 16.62 4.58
CA TYR A 385 -5.60 17.12 4.42
C TYR A 385 -6.16 17.53 5.78
N PRO A 386 -5.64 18.58 6.46
CA PRO A 386 -6.31 19.08 7.65
C PRO A 386 -7.58 19.83 7.27
N ILE A 387 -8.60 19.79 8.12
CA ILE A 387 -9.79 20.63 7.95
C ILE A 387 -10.22 21.18 9.31
N GLN A 388 -10.54 22.47 9.33
CA GLN A 388 -11.14 23.15 10.47
C GLN A 388 -12.52 23.65 10.04
N VAL A 389 -13.53 23.33 10.83
CA VAL A 389 -14.93 23.68 10.57
C VAL A 389 -15.45 24.40 11.80
N SER A 390 -15.85 25.66 11.64
CA SER A 390 -16.48 26.43 12.71
C SER A 390 -17.88 25.90 13.01
N ALA A 391 -18.32 25.98 14.26
CA ALA A 391 -19.64 25.52 14.68
C ALA A 391 -20.79 26.17 13.86
N GLU A 392 -20.63 27.44 13.46
CA GLU A 392 -21.62 28.16 12.65
C GLU A 392 -21.77 27.61 11.23
N ASN A 393 -20.74 26.96 10.69
CA ASN A 393 -20.77 26.34 9.36
C ASN A 393 -21.36 24.93 9.37
N ILE A 394 -21.62 24.33 10.54
CA ILE A 394 -22.23 23.01 10.64
C ILE A 394 -23.75 23.19 10.62
N GLU A 395 -24.38 22.75 9.54
CA GLU A 395 -25.84 22.79 9.39
C GLU A 395 -26.51 21.62 10.11
N SER A 396 -26.00 20.40 9.89
CA SER A 396 -26.48 19.18 10.54
C SER A 396 -25.36 18.15 10.68
N ILE A 397 -25.56 17.20 11.60
CA ILE A 397 -24.64 16.08 11.82
C ILE A 397 -25.44 14.79 11.89
N GLU A 398 -25.12 13.85 11.02
CA GLU A 398 -25.76 12.55 10.91
C GLU A 398 -24.79 11.44 11.31
N TYR A 399 -25.29 10.44 12.02
CA TYR A 399 -24.56 9.20 12.29
C TYR A 399 -25.12 8.07 11.43
N HIS A 400 -24.24 7.41 10.70
CA HIS A 400 -24.57 6.32 9.78
C HIS A 400 -23.87 5.04 10.24
N GLU A 401 -24.64 4.01 10.58
CA GLU A 401 -24.12 2.72 11.07
C GLU A 401 -23.45 1.90 9.97
N GLU A 402 -24.00 1.96 8.76
CA GLU A 402 -23.45 1.28 7.60
C GLU A 402 -22.65 2.25 6.73
N PHE A 403 -21.47 1.81 6.28
CA PHE A 403 -20.68 2.53 5.28
C PHE A 403 -21.51 2.73 4.00
N THR A 404 -21.53 3.95 3.46
CA THR A 404 -22.44 4.31 2.36
C THR A 404 -22.25 3.42 1.12
N LYS A 405 -23.37 3.01 0.51
CA LYS A 405 -23.42 2.37 -0.82
C LYS A 405 -23.10 3.36 -1.95
N GLN A 406 -22.99 4.66 -1.64
CA GLN A 406 -22.65 5.69 -2.59
C GLN A 406 -21.21 5.51 -3.10
N HIS A 407 -21.05 5.48 -4.42
CA HIS A 407 -19.73 5.47 -5.01
C HIS A 407 -19.08 6.85 -4.89
N PHE A 408 -17.92 6.87 -4.23
CA PHE A 408 -17.04 8.03 -4.19
C PHE A 408 -15.99 7.94 -5.29
N TYR A 409 -15.92 8.98 -6.11
CA TYR A 409 -14.90 9.17 -7.13
C TYR A 409 -13.76 10.00 -6.52
N LYS A 410 -12.56 9.43 -6.45
CA LYS A 410 -11.39 10.10 -5.85
C LYS A 410 -10.96 11.29 -6.71
N ASN A 411 -10.95 12.50 -6.12
CA ASN A 411 -10.40 13.69 -6.78
C ASN A 411 -8.93 13.89 -6.37
N VAL A 412 -8.69 14.03 -5.07
CA VAL A 412 -7.36 14.27 -4.47
C VAL A 412 -7.31 13.57 -3.11
N GLY A 413 -6.46 12.56 -2.94
CA GLY A 413 -6.46 11.79 -1.70
C GLY A 413 -5.91 10.37 -1.86
N SER A 414 -6.07 9.57 -0.82
CA SER A 414 -5.78 8.14 -0.80
C SER A 414 -7.09 7.35 -0.71
N ALA A 415 -7.23 6.36 -1.59
CA ALA A 415 -8.35 5.41 -1.55
C ALA A 415 -7.77 4.00 -1.61
N THR A 416 -7.67 3.37 -0.45
CA THR A 416 -7.18 2.00 -0.30
C THR A 416 -8.35 1.07 -0.01
N ASN A 417 -8.07 -0.23 0.12
CA ASN A 417 -9.07 -1.19 0.61
C ASN A 417 -9.37 -1.01 2.11
N ARG A 418 -8.57 -0.22 2.83
CA ARG A 418 -8.72 0.04 4.27
C ARG A 418 -9.37 1.37 4.58
N TYR A 419 -9.08 2.43 3.81
CA TYR A 419 -9.59 3.78 4.08
C TYR A 419 -9.74 4.65 2.82
N LEU A 420 -10.52 5.72 2.97
CA LEU A 420 -10.71 6.83 2.05
C LEU A 420 -10.36 8.14 2.77
N ARG A 421 -9.32 8.82 2.29
CA ARG A 421 -8.83 10.07 2.90
C ARG A 421 -8.61 11.14 1.83
N GLY A 422 -9.15 12.34 2.03
CA GLY A 422 -8.99 13.47 1.11
C GLY A 422 -10.30 13.92 0.47
N THR A 423 -10.20 14.56 -0.69
CA THR A 423 -11.32 15.09 -1.48
C THR A 423 -11.81 14.09 -2.52
N PHE A 424 -13.12 13.88 -2.56
CA PHE A 424 -13.83 12.99 -3.46
C PHE A 424 -15.02 13.72 -4.08
N SER A 425 -15.58 13.18 -5.16
CA SER A 425 -16.92 13.52 -5.64
C SER A 425 -17.86 12.35 -5.37
N ALA A 426 -19.12 12.63 -5.13
CA ALA A 426 -20.18 11.64 -5.02
C ALA A 426 -21.32 12.01 -5.99
N LYS A 427 -22.20 11.07 -6.33
CA LYS A 427 -23.32 11.34 -7.26
C LYS A 427 -24.19 12.49 -6.70
N GLY A 428 -24.17 13.66 -7.34
CA GLY A 428 -24.89 14.86 -6.91
C GLY A 428 -24.06 15.84 -6.05
N ASP A 429 -22.89 15.45 -5.54
CA ASP A 429 -22.00 16.28 -4.74
C ASP A 429 -20.60 16.35 -5.36
N PRO A 430 -20.22 17.48 -5.97
CA PRO A 430 -18.95 17.57 -6.70
C PRO A 430 -17.73 17.62 -5.76
N ASP A 431 -17.90 18.01 -4.49
CA ASP A 431 -16.81 18.16 -3.51
C ASP A 431 -17.24 17.67 -2.11
N VAL A 432 -16.82 16.45 -1.76
CA VAL A 432 -16.97 15.84 -0.44
C VAL A 432 -15.61 15.52 0.16
N ARG A 433 -15.48 15.67 1.47
CA ARG A 433 -14.25 15.34 2.20
C ARG A 433 -14.44 14.08 3.00
N LEU A 434 -13.53 13.12 2.84
CA LEU A 434 -13.58 11.83 3.53
C LEU A 434 -12.36 11.66 4.42
N TYR A 435 -12.59 11.18 5.64
CA TYR A 435 -11.62 10.62 6.58
C TYR A 435 -12.21 9.32 7.12
N LEU A 436 -12.36 8.33 6.23
CA LEU A 436 -13.09 7.11 6.52
C LEU A 436 -12.19 5.87 6.48
N PHE A 437 -12.21 5.04 7.50
CA PHE A 437 -11.96 3.62 7.42
C PHE A 437 -13.19 2.93 6.81
N ARG A 438 -12.95 2.06 5.82
CA ARG A 438 -14.02 1.35 5.11
C ARG A 438 -14.69 0.33 6.03
N ASN A 439 -15.95 0.02 5.72
CA ASN A 439 -16.74 -1.00 6.42
C ASN A 439 -16.94 -0.73 7.92
N GLN A 440 -16.98 0.54 8.30
CA GLN A 440 -17.23 0.99 9.66
C GLN A 440 -18.28 2.10 9.68
N PRO A 441 -18.99 2.29 10.81
CA PRO A 441 -19.90 3.42 10.98
C PRO A 441 -19.16 4.74 10.79
N TYR A 442 -19.89 5.79 10.43
CA TYR A 442 -19.31 7.11 10.22
C TYR A 442 -20.25 8.26 10.58
N ILE A 443 -19.63 9.40 10.81
CA ILE A 443 -20.30 10.68 11.07
C ILE A 443 -20.25 11.50 9.77
N LEU A 444 -21.40 12.00 9.34
CA LEU A 444 -21.56 12.91 8.22
C LEU A 444 -21.90 14.30 8.74
N PHE A 445 -21.08 15.28 8.40
CA PHE A 445 -21.34 16.68 8.65
C PHE A 445 -21.84 17.31 7.36
N HIS A 446 -23.00 17.97 7.44
CA HIS A 446 -23.49 18.86 6.41
C HIS A 446 -23.01 20.27 6.73
N LEU A 447 -22.28 20.85 5.79
CA LEU A 447 -21.61 22.12 5.96
C LEU A 447 -22.25 23.17 5.05
N LYS A 448 -22.59 24.32 5.62
CA LYS A 448 -23.13 25.47 4.89
C LYS A 448 -22.10 26.57 4.75
N ASP A 449 -22.26 27.35 3.68
CA ASP A 449 -21.43 28.51 3.39
C ASP A 449 -19.92 28.19 3.33
N MET A 450 -19.56 26.93 3.06
CA MET A 450 -18.19 26.47 2.87
C MET A 450 -18.10 25.27 1.93
N ALA A 451 -16.93 25.06 1.32
CA ALA A 451 -16.58 23.86 0.56
C ALA A 451 -15.54 23.05 1.36
N PRO A 452 -15.68 21.73 1.53
CA PRO A 452 -16.73 20.85 1.00
C PRO A 452 -18.10 21.08 1.67
N ALA A 453 -19.19 20.78 0.97
CA ALA A 453 -20.55 20.82 1.56
C ALA A 453 -20.84 19.61 2.46
N LYS A 454 -20.06 18.53 2.31
CA LYS A 454 -20.18 17.30 3.11
C LYS A 454 -18.82 16.81 3.56
N LEU A 455 -18.74 16.45 4.84
CA LEU A 455 -17.55 15.89 5.47
C LEU A 455 -17.92 14.57 6.14
N TYR A 456 -17.18 13.51 5.84
CA TYR A 456 -17.37 12.18 6.39
C TYR A 456 -16.17 11.82 7.26
N TYR A 457 -16.40 11.34 8.48
CA TYR A 457 -15.35 10.97 9.42
C TYR A 457 -15.70 9.70 10.17
N ASN A 458 -14.73 8.81 10.36
CA ASN A 458 -14.78 7.79 11.40
C ASN A 458 -13.39 7.49 11.96
N ASP A 459 -13.39 6.88 13.15
CA ASP A 459 -12.20 6.30 13.74
C ASP A 459 -12.00 4.85 13.23
N GLN A 460 -10.80 4.30 13.41
CA GLN A 460 -10.53 2.88 13.12
C GLN A 460 -11.28 1.96 14.09
N ASN A 461 -11.62 2.44 15.27
CA ASN A 461 -12.46 1.73 16.22
C ASN A 461 -13.91 2.26 16.13
N PRO A 462 -14.92 1.40 15.82
CA PRO A 462 -16.32 1.81 15.77
C PRO A 462 -16.80 2.46 17.07
N ALA A 463 -16.34 1.96 18.22
CA ALA A 463 -16.73 2.49 19.53
C ALA A 463 -16.25 3.93 19.75
N GLU A 464 -15.06 4.28 19.25
CA GLU A 464 -14.52 5.64 19.31
C GLU A 464 -15.29 6.59 18.38
N THR A 465 -15.80 6.09 17.25
CA THR A 465 -16.67 6.86 16.34
C THR A 465 -18.00 7.21 17.02
N ILE A 466 -18.59 6.28 17.76
CA ILE A 466 -19.82 6.51 18.53
C ILE A 466 -19.56 7.50 19.66
N ALA A 467 -18.53 7.25 20.48
CA ALA A 467 -18.16 8.13 21.58
C ALA A 467 -17.87 9.57 21.11
N LEU A 468 -17.26 9.72 19.93
CA LEU A 468 -17.04 10.99 19.29
C LEU A 468 -18.35 11.68 18.89
N TYR A 469 -19.30 10.96 18.29
CA TYR A 469 -20.60 11.52 17.91
C TYR A 469 -21.36 12.06 19.13
N ASP A 470 -21.34 11.32 20.25
CA ASP A 470 -21.96 11.77 21.50
C ASP A 470 -21.24 13.00 22.09
N LYS A 471 -19.90 13.01 22.04
CA LYS A 471 -19.09 14.16 22.47
C LYS A 471 -19.35 15.41 21.63
N ILE A 472 -19.61 15.26 20.32
CA ILE A 472 -19.95 16.34 19.40
C ILE A 472 -21.32 16.92 19.76
N LYS A 473 -22.33 16.05 20.04
CA LYS A 473 -23.65 16.49 20.49
C LYS A 473 -23.62 17.26 21.81
N GLN A 474 -22.75 16.89 22.74
CA GLN A 474 -22.65 17.57 24.04
C GLN A 474 -21.95 18.93 23.98
N LYS A 475 -21.01 19.12 23.04
CA LYS A 475 -20.11 20.29 23.01
C LYS A 475 -20.47 21.36 21.99
N LEU A 476 -21.24 21.03 20.94
CA LEU A 476 -21.67 22.01 19.94
C LEU A 476 -23.04 22.58 20.31
N PRO A 477 -23.29 23.88 20.10
CA PRO A 477 -24.52 24.54 20.53
C PRO A 477 -25.77 23.98 19.82
N ASP A 478 -26.93 24.05 20.51
CA ASP A 478 -28.26 23.55 20.10
C ASP A 478 -28.79 24.03 18.72
N LYS A 479 -28.06 24.91 18.03
CA LYS A 479 -28.40 25.42 16.69
C LYS A 479 -28.04 24.49 15.53
N VAL A 480 -27.40 23.35 15.79
CA VAL A 480 -27.17 22.30 14.79
C VAL A 480 -28.45 21.46 14.70
N ASN A 481 -29.32 21.77 13.73
CA ASN A 481 -30.52 20.97 13.48
C ASN A 481 -30.08 19.53 13.13
N SER A 482 -30.26 18.60 14.06
CA SER A 482 -30.03 17.18 13.80
C SER A 482 -31.12 16.66 12.88
N SER A 483 -30.89 16.72 11.57
CA SER A 483 -31.74 16.04 10.59
C SER A 483 -31.71 14.55 10.86
N ALA A 484 -32.90 13.99 11.10
CA ALA A 484 -33.11 12.58 11.33
C ALA A 484 -32.63 11.72 10.14
N VAL A 485 -31.98 10.61 10.47
CA VAL A 485 -31.76 9.38 9.68
C VAL A 485 -32.47 9.40 8.32
N THR A 486 -31.75 9.75 7.25
CA THR A 486 -32.29 9.74 5.89
C THR A 486 -32.45 8.30 5.38
N LYS A 487 -33.63 7.71 5.61
CA LYS A 487 -34.12 6.50 4.91
C LYS A 487 -34.64 6.90 3.53
N LEU A 488 -34.00 6.42 2.45
CA LEU A 488 -34.58 6.40 1.10
C LEU A 488 -35.46 5.14 0.92
N PRO A 489 -36.44 5.20 0.01
CA PRO A 489 -37.84 4.94 0.30
C PRO A 489 -38.11 3.48 0.62
N ALA A 490 -39.00 3.31 1.58
CA ALA A 490 -39.56 2.04 1.97
C ALA A 490 -40.22 1.35 0.77
N THR A 491 -39.72 0.18 0.41
CA THR A 491 -40.63 -0.96 0.51
C THR A 491 -41.04 -1.03 1.97
N ALA A 492 -42.31 -0.75 2.22
CA ALA A 492 -42.90 -0.58 3.54
C ALA A 492 -42.51 -1.73 4.49
N GLU A 493 -42.34 -1.37 5.77
CA GLU A 493 -42.14 -2.24 6.94
C GLU A 493 -40.73 -2.83 7.11
N ASN A 494 -39.87 -2.19 7.94
CA ASN A 494 -38.87 -2.87 8.82
C ASN A 494 -37.89 -1.95 9.57
N GLY A 495 -37.80 -0.65 9.26
CA GLY A 495 -36.70 0.18 9.78
C GLY A 495 -36.80 0.72 11.22
N SER A 496 -37.93 0.61 11.93
CA SER A 496 -37.99 0.85 13.39
C SER A 496 -37.73 -0.45 14.15
N ALA A 497 -38.26 -1.56 13.61
CA ALA A 497 -38.03 -2.90 14.11
C ALA A 497 -36.55 -3.32 14.06
N SER A 498 -35.72 -2.83 13.13
CA SER A 498 -34.32 -3.28 12.99
C SER A 498 -33.35 -2.74 14.05
N ARG A 499 -33.52 -1.51 14.54
CA ARG A 499 -32.71 -0.95 15.66
C ARG A 499 -33.19 -1.45 17.01
N GLU A 500 -34.51 -1.48 17.19
CA GLU A 500 -35.15 -2.03 18.37
C GLU A 500 -34.84 -3.53 18.50
N SER A 501 -34.87 -4.31 17.41
CA SER A 501 -34.45 -5.71 17.42
C SER A 501 -32.96 -5.88 17.73
N THR A 502 -32.06 -5.04 17.21
CA THR A 502 -30.61 -5.18 17.50
C THR A 502 -30.29 -4.93 18.98
N GLU A 503 -30.88 -3.89 19.58
CA GLU A 503 -30.74 -3.62 21.02
C GLU A 503 -31.40 -4.72 21.87
N ILE A 504 -32.59 -5.20 21.47
CA ILE A 504 -33.27 -6.34 22.11
C ILE A 504 -32.40 -7.61 22.02
N HIS A 505 -31.81 -7.90 20.85
CA HIS A 505 -30.93 -9.06 20.65
C HIS A 505 -29.69 -8.97 21.54
N GLN A 506 -29.08 -7.79 21.65
CA GLN A 506 -27.90 -7.60 22.50
C GLN A 506 -28.24 -7.68 23.99
N GLN A 507 -29.34 -7.07 24.43
CA GLN A 507 -29.84 -7.20 25.80
C GLN A 507 -30.16 -8.66 26.13
N ARG A 508 -30.75 -9.40 25.20
CA ARG A 508 -31.05 -10.83 25.35
C ARG A 508 -29.79 -11.68 25.48
N ARG A 509 -28.76 -11.41 24.68
CA ARG A 509 -27.44 -12.06 24.82
C ARG A 509 -26.82 -11.76 26.18
N GLN A 510 -26.90 -10.52 26.65
CA GLN A 510 -26.39 -10.13 27.97
C GLN A 510 -27.14 -10.83 29.11
N SER A 511 -28.48 -10.86 29.06
CA SER A 511 -29.27 -11.56 30.09
C SER A 511 -28.99 -13.06 30.07
N PHE A 512 -28.87 -13.66 28.89
CA PHE A 512 -28.59 -15.09 28.74
C PHE A 512 -27.19 -15.48 29.24
N THR A 513 -26.17 -14.68 28.90
CA THR A 513 -24.80 -14.91 29.36
C THR A 513 -24.64 -14.63 30.86
N ALA A 514 -25.41 -13.71 31.44
CA ALA A 514 -25.45 -13.48 32.88
C ALA A 514 -26.05 -14.66 33.67
N ALA A 515 -26.88 -15.49 33.02
CA ALA A 515 -27.48 -16.69 33.60
C ALA A 515 -26.63 -17.96 33.39
N GLU A 516 -25.41 -17.85 32.86
CA GLU A 516 -24.50 -18.98 32.64
C GLU A 516 -24.04 -19.60 33.98
N ILE A 517 -24.20 -20.92 34.10
CA ILE A 517 -23.66 -21.72 35.20
C ILE A 517 -22.30 -22.27 34.75
N ASP A 518 -21.26 -22.11 35.58
CA ASP A 518 -19.96 -22.72 35.30
C ASP A 518 -20.09 -24.25 35.22
N TYR A 519 -19.73 -24.80 34.06
CA TYR A 519 -19.77 -26.22 33.75
C TYR A 519 -18.39 -26.77 33.37
N SER A 520 -17.32 -26.06 33.69
CA SER A 520 -15.94 -26.41 33.35
C SER A 520 -15.51 -27.79 33.87
N ILE A 521 -14.54 -28.41 33.18
CA ILE A 521 -13.96 -29.71 33.54
C ILE A 521 -12.43 -29.63 33.56
N PRO A 522 -11.73 -30.48 34.33
CA PRO A 522 -10.28 -30.62 34.20
C PRO A 522 -9.91 -31.15 32.82
N ALA A 523 -8.91 -30.54 32.17
CA ALA A 523 -8.39 -30.99 30.88
C ALA A 523 -6.92 -30.58 30.70
N GLY A 524 -6.08 -31.53 30.29
CA GLY A 524 -4.64 -31.30 30.12
C GLY A 524 -3.98 -30.75 31.40
N LYS A 525 -3.29 -29.61 31.27
CA LYS A 525 -2.63 -28.91 32.41
C LYS A 525 -3.55 -27.92 33.13
N GLY A 526 -4.79 -27.74 32.67
CA GLY A 526 -5.70 -26.69 33.13
C GLY A 526 -7.15 -27.16 33.19
N SER A 527 -8.06 -26.27 32.84
CA SER A 527 -9.49 -26.55 32.80
C SER A 527 -10.07 -26.16 31.44
N LEU A 528 -10.84 -27.06 30.85
CA LEU A 528 -11.68 -26.75 29.70
C LEU A 528 -12.89 -25.97 30.21
N HIS A 529 -12.93 -24.70 29.86
CA HIS A 529 -13.97 -23.79 30.30
C HIS A 529 -15.26 -24.01 29.54
N ALA A 530 -16.32 -24.41 30.26
CA ALA A 530 -17.64 -24.68 29.72
C ALA A 530 -18.71 -23.98 30.56
N VAL A 531 -19.83 -23.68 29.94
CA VAL A 531 -21.00 -23.05 30.57
C VAL A 531 -22.26 -23.83 30.26
N LEU A 532 -23.19 -23.80 31.19
CA LEU A 532 -24.51 -24.41 31.10
C LEU A 532 -25.58 -23.33 31.26
N ASN A 533 -26.52 -23.29 30.32
CA ASN A 533 -27.76 -22.54 30.46
C ASN A 533 -28.92 -23.53 30.61
N ILE A 534 -29.76 -23.34 31.64
CA ILE A 534 -30.96 -24.14 31.91
C ILE A 534 -32.19 -23.24 31.68
N PRO A 535 -33.27 -23.71 31.05
CA PRO A 535 -34.49 -22.91 30.86
C PRO A 535 -35.16 -22.52 32.18
N ASP A 536 -35.68 -21.31 32.26
CA ASP A 536 -36.34 -20.79 33.47
C ASP A 536 -37.73 -21.43 33.71
N ASP A 537 -38.44 -21.83 32.65
CA ASP A 537 -39.83 -22.31 32.69
C ASP A 537 -39.96 -23.78 32.20
N ARG A 538 -40.02 -24.74 33.15
CA ARG A 538 -40.34 -26.22 33.05
C ARG A 538 -39.17 -27.20 32.86
N PRO A 539 -39.37 -28.54 33.06
CA PRO A 539 -39.91 -29.35 34.17
C PRO A 539 -38.77 -29.79 35.14
N ASP A 540 -38.99 -30.73 36.08
CA ASP A 540 -37.95 -31.26 37.01
C ASP A 540 -36.65 -31.73 36.30
N LYS A 541 -36.73 -32.09 35.02
CA LYS A 541 -35.59 -32.38 34.14
C LYS A 541 -35.79 -31.86 32.70
N ALA A 542 -34.80 -31.20 32.12
CA ALA A 542 -34.83 -30.68 30.75
C ALA A 542 -33.93 -31.51 29.79
N PRO A 543 -34.25 -31.66 28.50
CA PRO A 543 -33.30 -32.22 27.54
C PRO A 543 -32.10 -31.29 27.40
N LEU A 544 -30.91 -31.87 27.22
CA LEU A 544 -29.66 -31.15 27.11
C LEU A 544 -29.06 -31.29 25.71
N VAL A 545 -28.56 -30.19 25.14
CA VAL A 545 -27.73 -30.21 23.94
C VAL A 545 -26.32 -29.71 24.26
N LEU A 546 -25.31 -30.49 23.89
CA LEU A 546 -23.92 -30.04 23.83
C LEU A 546 -23.61 -29.48 22.42
N LEU A 547 -23.31 -28.18 22.34
CA LEU A 547 -22.91 -27.53 21.09
C LEU A 547 -21.41 -27.72 20.85
N ILE A 548 -21.04 -28.29 19.70
CA ILE A 548 -19.64 -28.53 19.31
C ILE A 548 -19.33 -27.68 18.08
N GLY A 549 -18.36 -26.77 18.22
CA GLY A 549 -18.00 -25.85 17.14
C GLY A 549 -17.18 -26.46 16.01
N GLY A 550 -17.28 -25.86 14.82
CA GLY A 550 -16.50 -26.19 13.63
C GLY A 550 -15.01 -25.90 13.72
N SER A 551 -14.30 -26.13 12.61
CA SER A 551 -12.83 -26.10 12.57
C SER A 551 -12.23 -24.75 12.92
N GLY A 552 -11.05 -24.78 13.54
CA GLY A 552 -10.30 -23.59 13.94
C GLY A 552 -10.59 -23.10 15.36
N PRO A 553 -10.00 -21.97 15.77
CA PRO A 553 -10.16 -21.42 17.10
C PRO A 553 -11.60 -20.92 17.30
N ALA A 554 -12.29 -21.44 18.31
CA ALA A 554 -13.66 -21.05 18.63
C ALA A 554 -13.86 -20.87 20.14
N THR A 555 -14.53 -19.78 20.52
CA THR A 555 -15.06 -19.58 21.87
C THR A 555 -16.43 -20.25 22.00
N LYS A 556 -16.95 -20.30 23.22
CA LYS A 556 -18.31 -20.79 23.53
C LYS A 556 -19.44 -20.01 22.83
N GLU A 557 -19.17 -18.81 22.32
CA GLU A 557 -20.13 -18.01 21.55
C GLU A 557 -20.10 -18.33 20.05
N GLY A 558 -18.98 -18.84 19.55
CA GLY A 558 -18.73 -19.02 18.12
C GLY A 558 -18.43 -17.72 17.38
N LEU A 559 -18.07 -17.85 16.10
CA LEU A 559 -17.91 -16.69 15.22
C LEU A 559 -19.28 -16.02 15.02
N ALA A 560 -19.31 -14.69 15.11
CA ALA A 560 -20.52 -13.89 14.98
C ALA A 560 -21.69 -14.35 15.89
N ASN A 561 -21.37 -14.76 17.13
CA ASN A 561 -22.30 -15.24 18.17
C ASN A 561 -23.18 -16.44 17.76
N LEU A 562 -22.78 -17.20 16.74
CA LEU A 562 -23.58 -18.29 16.19
C LEU A 562 -24.06 -19.31 17.23
N TYR A 563 -23.17 -19.78 18.11
CA TYR A 563 -23.52 -20.80 19.11
C TYR A 563 -24.29 -20.20 20.28
N LEU A 564 -24.05 -18.92 20.61
CA LEU A 564 -24.83 -18.18 21.59
C LEU A 564 -26.29 -18.05 21.15
N ASP A 565 -26.51 -17.56 19.93
CA ASP A 565 -27.85 -17.35 19.38
C ASP A 565 -28.61 -18.67 19.24
N LEU A 566 -27.90 -19.74 18.84
CA LEU A 566 -28.50 -21.09 18.79
C LEU A 566 -28.93 -21.54 20.18
N ALA A 567 -28.07 -21.37 21.20
CA ALA A 567 -28.41 -21.74 22.57
C ALA A 567 -29.55 -20.91 23.16
N ILE A 568 -29.64 -19.62 22.85
CA ILE A 568 -30.78 -18.77 23.26
C ILE A 568 -32.08 -19.37 22.72
N HIS A 569 -32.15 -19.64 21.41
CA HIS A 569 -33.36 -20.18 20.79
C HIS A 569 -33.73 -21.58 21.27
N LEU A 570 -32.74 -22.44 21.54
CA LEU A 570 -32.99 -23.76 22.12
C LEU A 570 -33.47 -23.67 23.56
N ASN A 571 -32.90 -22.75 24.34
CA ASN A 571 -33.30 -22.54 25.73
C ASN A 571 -34.71 -21.98 25.85
N ASP A 572 -35.11 -21.05 24.97
CA ASP A 572 -36.50 -20.57 24.86
C ASP A 572 -37.49 -21.70 24.57
N ALA A 573 -37.04 -22.76 23.90
CA ALA A 573 -37.83 -23.94 23.60
C ALA A 573 -37.79 -25.01 24.72
N GLY A 574 -37.18 -24.71 25.86
CA GLY A 574 -37.10 -25.63 27.00
C GLY A 574 -35.95 -26.64 26.93
N ILE A 575 -34.89 -26.34 26.16
CA ILE A 575 -33.72 -27.22 26.00
C ILE A 575 -32.50 -26.60 26.69
N ALA A 576 -31.91 -27.31 27.65
CA ALA A 576 -30.66 -26.91 28.29
C ALA A 576 -29.50 -26.98 27.28
N CYS A 577 -28.52 -26.08 27.39
CA CYS A 577 -27.40 -26.01 26.45
C CYS A 577 -26.06 -25.95 27.18
N ILE A 578 -25.12 -26.83 26.80
CA ILE A 578 -23.70 -26.67 27.13
C ILE A 578 -22.97 -26.07 25.95
N ARG A 579 -22.17 -25.04 26.24
CA ARG A 579 -21.22 -24.40 25.31
C ARG A 579 -19.86 -24.32 25.97
N TYR A 580 -18.78 -24.37 25.21
CA TYR A 580 -17.43 -24.37 25.77
C TYR A 580 -16.41 -23.68 24.88
N ASP A 581 -15.38 -23.11 25.50
CA ASP A 581 -14.21 -22.61 24.77
C ASP A 581 -13.34 -23.80 24.38
N LYS A 582 -13.02 -23.95 23.08
CA LYS A 582 -12.13 -25.03 22.62
C LYS A 582 -10.79 -24.98 23.37
N ARG A 583 -10.15 -26.13 23.59
CA ARG A 583 -8.84 -26.22 24.24
C ARG A 583 -7.83 -25.24 23.61
N GLY A 584 -7.12 -24.50 24.46
CA GLY A 584 -6.16 -23.48 24.03
C GLY A 584 -6.78 -22.12 23.66
N ILE A 585 -8.11 -21.95 23.70
CA ILE A 585 -8.81 -20.73 23.30
C ILE A 585 -9.47 -20.05 24.51
N ALA A 586 -9.43 -18.70 24.54
CA ALA A 586 -10.09 -17.87 25.54
C ALA A 586 -9.85 -18.36 26.98
N ARG A 587 -10.90 -18.76 27.73
CA ARG A 587 -10.73 -19.20 29.12
C ARG A 587 -10.15 -20.61 29.23
N SER A 588 -10.18 -21.40 28.15
CA SER A 588 -9.50 -22.69 28.00
C SER A 588 -8.03 -22.58 27.54
N ALA A 589 -7.45 -21.37 27.50
CA ALA A 589 -6.06 -21.16 27.08
C ALA A 589 -5.01 -21.87 27.96
N SER A 590 -5.39 -22.29 29.17
CA SER A 590 -4.50 -23.03 30.09
C SER A 590 -4.38 -24.53 29.79
N VAL A 591 -5.27 -25.08 28.96
CA VAL A 591 -5.30 -26.52 28.64
C VAL A 591 -4.08 -26.93 27.82
N VAL A 592 -3.71 -26.11 26.82
CA VAL A 592 -2.54 -26.24 25.95
C VAL A 592 -2.01 -24.85 25.62
N ASP A 593 -0.70 -24.63 25.71
CA ASP A 593 -0.09 -23.39 25.21
C ASP A 593 -0.03 -23.43 23.68
N ALA A 594 -1.06 -22.86 23.03
CA ALA A 594 -1.18 -22.85 21.57
C ALA A 594 0.01 -22.18 20.84
N LYS A 595 0.89 -21.42 21.52
CA LYS A 595 2.08 -20.85 20.88
C LYS A 595 3.24 -21.82 20.78
N THR A 596 3.37 -22.75 21.73
CA THR A 596 4.53 -23.64 21.83
C THR A 596 4.17 -25.11 21.62
N GLU A 597 2.89 -25.46 21.84
CA GLU A 597 2.40 -26.84 21.88
C GLU A 597 1.32 -27.12 20.80
N GLU A 598 1.03 -26.20 19.86
CA GLU A 598 0.02 -26.41 18.79
C GLU A 598 0.28 -27.69 17.98
N LYS A 599 1.55 -28.00 17.69
CA LYS A 599 1.96 -29.22 16.97
C LYS A 599 1.62 -30.53 17.69
N ASN A 600 1.30 -30.47 18.99
CA ASN A 600 0.94 -31.64 19.77
C ASN A 600 -0.58 -31.88 19.77
N MET A 601 -1.38 -30.96 19.20
CA MET A 601 -2.83 -31.08 19.18
C MET A 601 -3.28 -31.98 18.03
N VAL A 602 -4.18 -32.91 18.32
CA VAL A 602 -4.80 -33.84 17.34
C VAL A 602 -6.32 -33.82 17.44
N ILE A 603 -7.06 -34.39 16.49
CA ILE A 603 -8.53 -34.37 16.54
C ILE A 603 -9.07 -35.17 17.75
N GLU A 604 -8.39 -36.24 18.14
CA GLU A 604 -8.75 -37.08 19.28
C GLU A 604 -8.73 -36.31 20.61
N ASP A 605 -7.91 -35.26 20.71
CA ASP A 605 -7.92 -34.36 21.87
C ASP A 605 -9.27 -33.66 22.03
N PHE A 606 -9.87 -33.18 20.94
CA PHE A 606 -11.19 -32.54 20.95
C PHE A 606 -12.30 -33.55 21.21
N VAL A 607 -12.14 -34.79 20.73
CA VAL A 607 -13.05 -35.89 21.05
C VAL A 607 -13.02 -36.20 22.56
N ALA A 608 -11.84 -36.24 23.17
CA ALA A 608 -11.69 -36.47 24.60
C ALA A 608 -12.34 -35.37 25.46
N ASP A 609 -12.24 -34.11 25.04
CA ASP A 609 -12.93 -32.98 25.70
C ASP A 609 -14.45 -33.17 25.70
N VAL A 610 -15.01 -33.54 24.55
CA VAL A 610 -16.45 -33.77 24.39
C VAL A 610 -16.90 -34.99 25.20
N ILE A 611 -16.13 -36.08 25.19
CA ILE A 611 -16.40 -37.27 26.02
C ILE A 611 -16.49 -36.89 27.51
N ALA A 612 -15.54 -36.09 28.01
CA ALA A 612 -15.51 -35.69 29.41
C ALA A 612 -16.70 -34.78 29.79
N LEU A 613 -17.11 -33.87 28.90
CA LEU A 613 -18.33 -33.07 29.10
C LEU A 613 -19.60 -33.94 29.10
N LEU A 614 -19.70 -34.91 28.20
CA LEU A 614 -20.83 -35.85 28.14
C LEU A 614 -20.89 -36.75 29.38
N GLN A 615 -19.75 -37.24 29.86
CA GLN A 615 -19.68 -38.02 31.11
C GLN A 615 -20.17 -37.22 32.31
N LYS A 616 -19.74 -35.95 32.43
CA LYS A 616 -20.25 -35.05 33.47
C LYS A 616 -21.76 -34.85 33.34
N ALA A 617 -22.25 -34.60 32.13
CA ALA A 617 -23.69 -34.44 31.86
C ALA A 617 -24.51 -35.70 32.21
N ARG A 618 -24.01 -36.91 31.94
CA ARG A 618 -24.72 -38.17 32.28
C ARG A 618 -24.88 -38.38 33.78
N THR A 619 -24.02 -37.79 34.59
CA THR A 619 -24.13 -37.84 36.06
C THR A 619 -25.02 -36.73 36.64
N ASP A 620 -25.42 -35.77 35.82
CA ASP A 620 -26.23 -34.62 36.20
C ASP A 620 -27.71 -34.95 36.11
N ASN A 621 -28.38 -35.05 37.26
CA ASN A 621 -29.76 -35.52 37.34
C ASN A 621 -30.79 -34.51 36.82
N ARG A 622 -30.38 -33.30 36.44
CA ARG A 622 -31.23 -32.24 35.88
C ARG A 622 -31.63 -32.49 34.43
N PHE A 623 -31.04 -33.49 33.76
CA PHE A 623 -31.28 -33.74 32.34
C PHE A 623 -32.14 -34.98 32.08
N SER A 624 -33.13 -34.86 31.20
CA SER A 624 -34.01 -35.95 30.78
C SER A 624 -33.44 -36.77 29.63
N GLY A 625 -32.59 -36.15 28.81
CA GLY A 625 -31.85 -36.75 27.71
C GLY A 625 -30.68 -35.87 27.30
N ILE A 626 -29.67 -36.43 26.64
CA ILE A 626 -28.45 -35.75 26.23
C ILE A 626 -28.26 -35.90 24.73
N TYR A 627 -28.17 -34.76 24.05
CA TYR A 627 -28.04 -34.64 22.62
C TYR A 627 -26.75 -33.89 22.29
N ILE A 628 -26.23 -34.12 21.08
CA ILE A 628 -25.11 -33.36 20.54
C ILE A 628 -25.59 -32.60 19.31
N ALA A 629 -25.18 -31.34 19.18
CA ALA A 629 -25.25 -30.63 17.91
C ALA A 629 -23.84 -30.21 17.48
N GLY A 630 -23.32 -30.89 16.46
CA GLY A 630 -21.98 -30.67 15.93
C GLY A 630 -22.01 -29.87 14.65
N HIS A 631 -21.31 -28.73 14.64
CA HIS A 631 -21.19 -27.87 13.46
C HIS A 631 -19.91 -28.15 12.69
N SER A 632 -19.99 -28.40 11.37
CA SER A 632 -18.83 -28.62 10.51
C SER A 632 -17.95 -29.77 11.05
N GLU A 633 -16.67 -29.52 11.36
CA GLU A 633 -15.77 -30.45 12.08
C GLU A 633 -16.40 -31.02 13.37
N GLY A 634 -17.19 -30.22 14.08
CA GLY A 634 -17.88 -30.61 15.30
C GLY A 634 -18.86 -31.77 15.12
N ALA A 635 -19.39 -31.98 13.91
CA ALA A 635 -20.22 -33.14 13.59
C ALA A 635 -19.40 -34.44 13.71
N LEU A 636 -18.19 -34.48 13.14
CA LEU A 636 -17.30 -35.64 13.26
C LEU A 636 -16.85 -35.84 14.71
N VAL A 637 -16.44 -34.77 15.40
CA VAL A 637 -16.03 -34.86 16.81
C VAL A 637 -17.17 -35.40 17.68
N GLY A 638 -18.40 -34.92 17.47
CA GLY A 638 -19.61 -35.41 18.13
C GLY A 638 -19.88 -36.89 17.83
N THR A 639 -19.78 -37.30 16.57
CA THR A 639 -19.91 -38.70 16.14
C THR A 639 -18.92 -39.61 16.86
N LEU A 640 -17.64 -39.24 16.89
CA LEU A 640 -16.59 -40.04 17.53
C LEU A 640 -16.80 -40.13 19.05
N ALA A 641 -17.23 -39.03 19.69
CA ALA A 641 -17.55 -39.04 21.11
C ALA A 641 -18.77 -39.91 21.43
N ALA A 642 -19.80 -39.89 20.57
CA ALA A 642 -21.02 -40.70 20.71
C ALA A 642 -20.78 -42.20 20.61
N GLN A 643 -19.69 -42.63 19.94
CA GLN A 643 -19.26 -44.04 19.94
C GLN A 643 -18.76 -44.50 21.33
N THR A 644 -18.37 -43.56 22.20
CA THR A 644 -17.84 -43.85 23.55
C THR A 644 -18.88 -43.58 24.65
N VAL A 645 -19.66 -42.51 24.52
CA VAL A 645 -20.68 -42.12 25.49
C VAL A 645 -22.05 -42.12 24.80
N ALA A 646 -22.95 -42.97 25.29
CA ALA A 646 -24.31 -43.04 24.75
C ALA A 646 -25.06 -41.72 24.92
N ILE A 647 -25.68 -41.27 23.83
CA ILE A 647 -26.48 -40.06 23.71
C ILE A 647 -27.87 -40.41 23.16
N ASP A 648 -28.84 -39.54 23.37
CA ASP A 648 -30.24 -39.73 22.96
C ASP A 648 -30.51 -39.30 21.52
N GLY A 649 -29.62 -38.49 20.93
CA GLY A 649 -29.61 -38.13 19.51
C GLY A 649 -28.44 -37.23 19.10
N LEU A 650 -28.12 -37.23 17.81
CA LEU A 650 -27.05 -36.44 17.19
C LEU A 650 -27.61 -35.53 16.09
N VAL A 651 -27.26 -34.25 16.12
CA VAL A 651 -27.56 -33.27 15.09
C VAL A 651 -26.28 -32.86 14.36
N CYS A 652 -26.19 -33.20 13.08
CA CYS A 652 -25.10 -32.81 12.18
C CYS A 652 -25.47 -31.49 11.46
N LEU A 653 -24.84 -30.38 11.87
CA LEU A 653 -25.03 -29.07 11.27
C LEU A 653 -23.91 -28.80 10.27
N ALA A 654 -24.23 -28.73 8.98
CA ALA A 654 -23.23 -28.55 7.92
C ALA A 654 -22.03 -29.54 8.04
N GLY A 655 -22.31 -30.79 8.41
CA GLY A 655 -21.31 -31.81 8.67
C GLY A 655 -20.72 -32.40 7.39
N ALA A 656 -19.39 -32.61 7.38
CA ALA A 656 -18.71 -33.29 6.29
C ALA A 656 -19.15 -34.76 6.18
N GLY A 657 -19.43 -35.24 4.97
CA GLY A 657 -19.69 -36.65 4.64
C GLY A 657 -18.60 -37.30 3.80
N ARG A 658 -17.55 -36.54 3.50
CA ARG A 658 -16.33 -36.99 2.84
C ARG A 658 -15.11 -36.65 3.68
N ASN A 659 -13.97 -37.21 3.32
CA ASN A 659 -12.71 -36.91 3.97
C ASN A 659 -12.37 -35.42 3.87
N ILE A 660 -11.86 -34.83 4.95
CA ILE A 660 -11.56 -33.38 5.01
C ILE A 660 -10.54 -32.93 3.97
N ALA A 661 -9.61 -33.80 3.54
CA ALA A 661 -8.67 -33.45 2.48
C ALA A 661 -9.38 -33.16 1.15
N GLU A 662 -10.45 -33.90 0.84
CA GLU A 662 -11.22 -33.73 -0.39
C GLU A 662 -12.03 -32.44 -0.36
N ILE A 663 -12.69 -32.18 0.78
CA ILE A 663 -13.46 -30.95 1.00
C ILE A 663 -12.55 -29.72 0.98
N THR A 664 -11.40 -29.77 1.65
CA THR A 664 -10.43 -28.65 1.67
C THR A 664 -9.96 -28.31 0.25
N LEU A 665 -9.66 -29.32 -0.56
CA LEU A 665 -9.26 -29.12 -1.94
C LEU A 665 -10.40 -28.55 -2.79
N GLU A 666 -11.63 -29.02 -2.59
CA GLU A 666 -12.81 -28.50 -3.27
C GLU A 666 -13.06 -27.04 -2.95
N GLN A 667 -12.95 -26.63 -1.67
CA GLN A 667 -13.06 -25.22 -1.26
C GLN A 667 -12.00 -24.34 -1.93
N ILE A 668 -10.77 -24.82 -2.07
CA ILE A 668 -9.70 -24.08 -2.75
C ILE A 668 -9.99 -23.96 -4.25
N LYS A 669 -10.52 -25.00 -4.88
CA LYS A 669 -10.92 -24.99 -6.31
C LYS A 669 -12.16 -24.13 -6.58
N ALA A 670 -13.03 -23.98 -5.60
CA ALA A 670 -14.29 -23.25 -5.74
C ALA A 670 -14.08 -21.75 -6.03
N ASN A 671 -12.95 -21.17 -5.64
CA ASN A 671 -12.61 -19.80 -6.02
C ASN A 671 -11.88 -19.77 -7.39
N PRO A 672 -12.53 -19.32 -8.47
CA PRO A 672 -11.93 -19.28 -9.81
C PRO A 672 -10.77 -18.29 -9.94
N ASN A 673 -10.58 -17.39 -8.97
CA ASN A 673 -9.46 -16.45 -8.95
C ASN A 673 -8.17 -17.06 -8.39
N ASN A 674 -8.22 -18.27 -7.83
CA ASN A 674 -7.02 -18.94 -7.33
C ASN A 674 -6.13 -19.39 -8.50
N PRO A 675 -4.83 -19.05 -8.52
CA PRO A 675 -3.91 -19.52 -9.55
C PRO A 675 -3.78 -21.04 -9.55
N GLN A 676 -3.65 -21.67 -10.71
CA GLN A 676 -3.50 -23.13 -10.83
C GLN A 676 -2.38 -23.69 -9.94
N LYS A 677 -1.25 -22.98 -9.86
CA LYS A 677 -0.13 -23.37 -8.99
C LYS A 677 -0.54 -23.52 -7.53
N LEU A 678 -1.43 -22.66 -7.02
CA LEU A 678 -1.91 -22.74 -5.63
C LEU A 678 -2.75 -24.01 -5.41
N VAL A 679 -3.55 -24.41 -6.41
CA VAL A 679 -4.31 -25.66 -6.38
C VAL A 679 -3.37 -26.87 -6.40
N ASP A 680 -2.36 -26.86 -7.27
CA ASP A 680 -1.38 -27.94 -7.39
C ASP A 680 -0.54 -28.11 -6.11
N ASP A 681 -0.09 -27.00 -5.51
CA ASP A 681 0.63 -26.99 -4.24
C ASP A 681 -0.26 -27.52 -3.10
N SER A 682 -1.54 -27.13 -3.07
CA SER A 682 -2.50 -27.63 -2.08
C SER A 682 -2.74 -29.14 -2.22
N GLN A 683 -2.89 -29.64 -3.45
CA GLN A 683 -3.04 -31.07 -3.72
C GLN A 683 -1.81 -31.86 -3.28
N ARG A 684 -0.61 -31.37 -3.59
CA ARG A 684 0.66 -32.00 -3.18
C ARG A 684 0.75 -32.12 -1.66
N ILE A 685 0.47 -31.03 -0.94
CA ILE A 685 0.50 -31.01 0.53
C ILE A 685 -0.54 -31.97 1.09
N LEU A 686 -1.79 -31.92 0.63
CA LEU A 686 -2.86 -32.81 1.10
C LEU A 686 -2.56 -34.29 0.85
N ASN A 687 -1.93 -34.64 -0.27
CA ASN A 687 -1.48 -36.01 -0.53
C ASN A 687 -0.40 -36.47 0.45
N SER A 688 0.53 -35.58 0.81
CA SER A 688 1.54 -35.85 1.84
C SER A 688 0.89 -36.10 3.20
N LEU A 689 -0.02 -35.22 3.62
CA LEU A 689 -0.73 -35.35 4.89
C LEU A 689 -1.62 -36.61 4.93
N LYS A 690 -2.27 -36.97 3.82
CA LYS A 690 -3.02 -38.22 3.69
C LYS A 690 -2.14 -39.47 3.81
N ALA A 691 -0.86 -39.37 3.45
CA ALA A 691 0.14 -40.41 3.66
C ALA A 691 0.76 -40.39 5.07
N GLY A 692 0.30 -39.51 5.97
CA GLY A 692 0.84 -39.34 7.32
C GLY A 692 2.19 -38.63 7.35
N GLN A 693 2.55 -37.88 6.30
CA GLN A 693 3.85 -37.22 6.15
C GLN A 693 3.69 -35.69 6.21
N GLU A 694 4.35 -35.06 7.18
CA GLU A 694 4.48 -33.61 7.26
C GLU A 694 5.42 -33.05 6.18
N THR A 695 5.26 -31.77 5.83
CA THR A 695 6.05 -31.05 4.82
C THR A 695 6.35 -29.62 5.28
N GLU A 696 7.63 -29.23 5.22
CA GLU A 696 8.07 -27.85 5.46
C GLU A 696 7.86 -26.95 4.23
N ASP A 697 7.71 -27.54 3.04
CA ASP A 697 7.50 -26.82 1.78
C ASP A 697 6.04 -26.36 1.63
N VAL A 698 5.70 -25.31 2.37
CA VAL A 698 4.37 -24.68 2.40
C VAL A 698 4.47 -23.23 1.91
N PRO A 699 3.90 -22.89 0.73
CA PRO A 699 3.87 -21.52 0.23
C PRO A 699 3.25 -20.55 1.24
N GLN A 700 3.76 -19.31 1.31
CA GLN A 700 3.31 -18.31 2.30
C GLN A 700 1.79 -18.10 2.32
N ILE A 701 1.15 -18.12 1.15
CA ILE A 701 -0.31 -17.94 1.01
C ILE A 701 -1.12 -19.10 1.59
N LEU A 702 -0.53 -20.29 1.70
CA LEU A 702 -1.14 -21.50 2.23
C LEU A 702 -0.82 -21.76 3.72
N GLN A 703 0.00 -20.92 4.35
CA GLN A 703 0.40 -21.08 5.75
C GLN A 703 -0.79 -21.07 6.72
N ALA A 704 -1.85 -20.31 6.42
CA ALA A 704 -3.06 -20.31 7.24
C ALA A 704 -3.73 -21.70 7.34
N LEU A 705 -3.66 -22.49 6.26
CA LEU A 705 -4.26 -23.82 6.16
C LEU A 705 -3.27 -24.93 6.51
N PHE A 706 -2.01 -24.83 6.09
CA PHE A 706 -1.05 -25.95 6.12
C PHE A 706 0.27 -25.62 6.84
N ARG A 707 0.35 -24.60 7.70
CA ARG A 707 1.60 -24.31 8.46
C ARG A 707 2.11 -25.58 9.16
N PRO A 708 3.43 -25.79 9.29
CA PRO A 708 3.98 -27.03 9.86
C PRO A 708 3.36 -27.41 11.21
N SER A 709 3.11 -26.44 12.08
CA SER A 709 2.51 -26.68 13.41
C SER A 709 1.07 -27.20 13.40
N VAL A 710 0.30 -27.05 12.31
CA VAL A 710 -1.08 -27.58 12.22
C VAL A 710 -1.15 -28.94 11.51
N GLN A 711 -0.06 -29.40 10.89
CA GLN A 711 -0.08 -30.62 10.08
C GLN A 711 -0.34 -31.90 10.90
N PRO A 712 0.18 -32.08 12.13
CA PRO A 712 -0.18 -33.23 12.97
C PRO A 712 -1.69 -33.32 13.23
N TYR A 713 -2.32 -32.18 13.53
CA TYR A 713 -3.77 -32.06 13.66
C TYR A 713 -4.47 -32.51 12.37
N MET A 714 -4.05 -31.98 11.22
CA MET A 714 -4.64 -32.35 9.93
C MET A 714 -4.48 -33.82 9.59
N ILE A 715 -3.32 -34.42 9.86
CA ILE A 715 -3.07 -35.86 9.64
C ILE A 715 -4.05 -36.69 10.48
N SER A 716 -4.21 -36.35 11.76
CA SER A 716 -5.15 -37.04 12.64
C SER A 716 -6.61 -36.89 12.20
N TRP A 717 -6.99 -35.73 11.65
CA TRP A 717 -8.33 -35.50 11.11
C TRP A 717 -8.57 -36.25 9.80
N ILE A 718 -7.62 -36.19 8.87
CA ILE A 718 -7.66 -36.87 7.54
C ILE A 718 -7.75 -38.39 7.68
N LYS A 719 -7.40 -38.98 8.82
CA LYS A 719 -7.56 -40.41 9.08
C LYS A 719 -9.02 -40.88 9.03
N TYR A 720 -9.98 -40.01 9.33
CA TYR A 720 -11.38 -40.40 9.48
C TYR A 720 -12.17 -40.23 8.18
N ASP A 721 -13.09 -41.18 7.96
CA ASP A 721 -14.16 -41.08 6.97
C ASP A 721 -15.46 -40.78 7.73
N PRO A 722 -15.98 -39.53 7.68
CA PRO A 722 -17.13 -39.14 8.49
C PRO A 722 -18.38 -39.99 8.29
N ALA A 723 -18.66 -40.43 7.05
CA ALA A 723 -19.82 -41.26 6.76
C ALA A 723 -19.67 -42.66 7.38
N ALA A 724 -18.48 -43.26 7.25
CA ALA A 724 -18.19 -44.55 7.88
C ALA A 724 -18.18 -44.47 9.41
N GLU A 725 -17.74 -43.35 9.99
CA GLU A 725 -17.77 -43.14 11.44
C GLU A 725 -19.20 -42.92 11.96
N LEU A 726 -20.04 -42.22 11.19
CA LEU A 726 -21.45 -42.02 11.54
C LEU A 726 -22.23 -43.34 11.51
N ALA A 727 -21.95 -44.21 10.54
CA ALA A 727 -22.56 -45.54 10.42
C ALA A 727 -22.33 -46.46 11.62
N LYS A 728 -21.35 -46.17 12.49
CA LYS A 728 -21.10 -46.96 13.70
C LYS A 728 -22.10 -46.68 14.82
N LEU A 729 -22.91 -45.63 14.71
CA LEU A 729 -23.92 -45.25 15.70
C LEU A 729 -25.25 -45.98 15.43
N ASN A 730 -25.27 -47.30 15.61
CA ASN A 730 -26.37 -48.18 15.15
C ASN A 730 -27.76 -47.86 15.74
N ASP A 731 -27.84 -47.21 16.90
CA ASP A 731 -29.11 -46.98 17.63
C ASP A 731 -29.36 -45.50 17.98
N THR A 732 -28.50 -44.59 17.51
CA THR A 732 -28.62 -43.16 17.82
C THR A 732 -29.45 -42.47 16.74
N PRO A 733 -30.59 -41.83 17.09
CA PRO A 733 -31.30 -40.98 16.15
C PRO A 733 -30.38 -39.88 15.62
N ILE A 734 -30.39 -39.67 14.30
CA ILE A 734 -29.52 -38.69 13.64
C ILE A 734 -30.36 -37.73 12.80
N LEU A 735 -30.10 -36.43 12.97
CA LEU A 735 -30.62 -35.35 12.14
C LEU A 735 -29.48 -34.68 11.38
N ILE A 736 -29.57 -34.61 10.06
CA ILE A 736 -28.59 -33.97 9.16
C ILE A 736 -29.24 -32.72 8.57
N LEU A 737 -28.65 -31.56 8.87
CA LEU A 737 -29.12 -30.26 8.38
C LEU A 737 -28.04 -29.61 7.52
N GLN A 738 -28.34 -29.34 6.25
CA GLN A 738 -27.39 -28.80 5.29
C GLN A 738 -27.98 -27.64 4.51
N GLY A 739 -27.21 -26.56 4.37
CA GLY A 739 -27.59 -25.43 3.55
C GLY A 739 -27.27 -25.67 2.08
N ASP A 740 -28.19 -25.34 1.18
CA ASP A 740 -27.93 -25.44 -0.26
C ASP A 740 -26.94 -24.37 -0.76
N ASN A 741 -26.82 -23.28 0.01
CA ASN A 741 -25.99 -22.12 -0.26
C ASN A 741 -24.70 -22.12 0.57
N ASP A 742 -24.29 -23.29 1.09
CA ASP A 742 -23.04 -23.48 1.81
C ASP A 742 -21.86 -23.63 0.83
N SER A 743 -20.83 -22.79 0.99
CA SER A 743 -19.61 -22.80 0.17
C SER A 743 -18.50 -23.68 0.74
N GLN A 744 -18.61 -24.14 1.99
CA GLN A 744 -17.59 -24.94 2.66
C GLN A 744 -17.91 -26.43 2.61
N VAL A 745 -19.18 -26.80 2.83
CA VAL A 745 -19.65 -28.19 2.80
C VAL A 745 -20.82 -28.29 1.82
N GLN A 746 -20.81 -29.29 0.95
CA GLN A 746 -21.76 -29.39 -0.16
C GLN A 746 -22.94 -30.31 0.19
N ILE A 747 -24.03 -30.24 -0.58
CA ILE A 747 -25.21 -31.12 -0.38
C ILE A 747 -24.83 -32.60 -0.45
N ILE A 748 -23.88 -32.96 -1.33
CA ILE A 748 -23.38 -34.32 -1.46
C ILE A 748 -22.80 -34.88 -0.14
N ASP A 749 -22.27 -34.02 0.73
CA ASP A 749 -21.76 -34.43 2.03
C ASP A 749 -22.91 -34.86 2.96
N ALA A 750 -24.02 -34.12 2.95
CA ALA A 750 -25.23 -34.51 3.68
C ALA A 750 -25.86 -35.79 3.11
N ASP A 751 -25.90 -35.93 1.78
CA ASP A 751 -26.38 -37.14 1.12
C ASP A 751 -25.53 -38.36 1.49
N ASN A 752 -24.20 -38.23 1.54
CA ASN A 752 -23.31 -39.32 1.95
C ASN A 752 -23.52 -39.73 3.41
N LEU A 753 -23.70 -38.76 4.32
CA LEU A 753 -24.03 -39.05 5.72
C LEU A 753 -25.38 -39.78 5.84
N HIS A 754 -26.39 -39.35 5.08
CA HIS A 754 -27.71 -39.97 5.10
C HIS A 754 -27.70 -41.38 4.48
N GLN A 755 -26.94 -41.60 3.41
CA GLN A 755 -26.75 -42.93 2.82
C GLN A 755 -26.05 -43.89 3.77
N ALA A 756 -25.12 -43.39 4.60
CA ALA A 756 -24.43 -44.20 5.59
C ALA A 756 -25.33 -44.64 6.77
N VAL A 757 -26.35 -43.83 7.09
CA VAL A 757 -27.37 -44.16 8.10
C VAL A 757 -28.75 -43.87 7.52
N ALA A 758 -29.33 -44.86 6.83
CA ALA A 758 -30.59 -44.70 6.10
C ALA A 758 -31.77 -44.24 6.97
N ASP A 759 -31.77 -44.57 8.27
CA ASP A 759 -32.80 -44.17 9.23
C ASP A 759 -32.63 -42.73 9.76
N SER A 760 -31.57 -42.03 9.35
CA SER A 760 -31.36 -40.62 9.70
C SER A 760 -32.35 -39.72 8.97
N LYS A 761 -32.67 -38.56 9.55
CA LYS A 761 -33.46 -37.52 8.89
C LYS A 761 -32.51 -36.52 8.22
N ILE A 762 -32.66 -36.28 6.91
CA ILE A 762 -31.94 -35.23 6.18
C ILE A 762 -32.88 -34.07 5.83
N VAL A 763 -32.42 -32.84 6.03
CA VAL A 763 -33.14 -31.62 5.61
C VAL A 763 -32.18 -30.67 4.90
N ILE A 764 -32.49 -30.38 3.64
CA ILE A 764 -31.78 -29.35 2.85
C ILE A 764 -32.50 -28.02 3.00
N LEU A 765 -31.78 -27.01 3.46
CA LEU A 765 -32.31 -25.70 3.81
C LEU A 765 -31.92 -24.68 2.74
N PRO A 766 -32.90 -24.13 2.00
CA PRO A 766 -32.64 -23.12 0.96
C PRO A 766 -32.01 -21.86 1.54
N GLU A 767 -31.11 -21.25 0.77
CA GLU A 767 -30.41 -19.98 1.04
C GLU A 767 -29.44 -20.00 2.22
N MET A 768 -29.48 -21.06 3.04
CA MET A 768 -28.68 -21.20 4.22
C MET A 768 -27.21 -21.42 3.85
N THR A 769 -26.34 -20.59 4.42
CA THR A 769 -24.89 -20.66 4.29
C THR A 769 -24.27 -21.60 5.32
N HIS A 770 -22.95 -21.77 5.29
CA HIS A 770 -22.23 -22.53 6.32
C HIS A 770 -22.47 -21.99 7.74
N MET A 771 -22.76 -20.69 7.87
CA MET A 771 -22.97 -20.05 9.17
C MET A 771 -24.40 -20.21 9.70
N LEU A 772 -25.19 -21.13 9.13
CA LEU A 772 -26.57 -21.44 9.52
C LEU A 772 -27.54 -20.24 9.39
N LYS A 773 -27.12 -19.22 8.64
CA LYS A 773 -27.86 -17.99 8.32
C LYS A 773 -28.06 -17.89 6.81
N ASN A 774 -29.14 -17.24 6.38
CA ASN A 774 -29.46 -17.10 4.96
C ASN A 774 -28.60 -16.04 4.28
N SER A 775 -28.32 -16.25 2.99
CA SER A 775 -27.78 -15.22 2.11
C SER A 775 -28.62 -15.09 0.86
N ASP A 776 -28.96 -13.85 0.51
CA ASP A 776 -29.64 -13.50 -0.74
C ASP A 776 -28.73 -13.69 -1.97
N ILE A 777 -27.43 -13.85 -1.76
CA ILE A 777 -26.46 -14.12 -2.81
C ILE A 777 -26.18 -15.62 -2.85
N ARG A 778 -26.27 -16.21 -4.04
CA ARG A 778 -25.89 -17.61 -4.26
C ARG A 778 -24.36 -17.77 -4.26
N LYS A 779 -23.85 -18.87 -3.70
CA LYS A 779 -22.41 -19.18 -3.63
C LYS A 779 -21.76 -19.21 -5.01
N GLU A 780 -22.49 -19.63 -6.04
CA GLU A 780 -22.02 -19.64 -7.43
C GLU A 780 -21.85 -18.23 -8.00
N ASP A 781 -22.61 -17.26 -7.48
CA ASP A 781 -22.57 -15.87 -7.88
C ASP A 781 -21.56 -15.04 -7.08
N ALA A 782 -21.12 -15.56 -5.92
CA ALA A 782 -20.21 -14.87 -5.01
C ALA A 782 -18.91 -14.44 -5.71
N PHE A 783 -18.39 -15.20 -6.67
CA PHE A 783 -17.15 -14.85 -7.39
C PHE A 783 -17.34 -14.05 -8.68
N LYS A 784 -18.59 -13.76 -9.09
CA LYS A 784 -18.86 -13.04 -10.36
C LYS A 784 -18.44 -11.59 -10.32
N ASN A 785 -18.50 -10.94 -9.15
CA ASN A 785 -18.01 -9.60 -8.94
C ASN A 785 -17.70 -9.34 -7.45
N ASN A 786 -16.89 -8.32 -7.18
CA ASN A 786 -16.44 -8.01 -5.82
C ASN A 786 -17.57 -7.67 -4.84
N LEU A 787 -18.69 -7.11 -5.32
CA LEU A 787 -19.82 -6.78 -4.45
C LEU A 787 -20.57 -8.05 -4.01
N ALA A 788 -20.83 -8.98 -4.93
CA ALA A 788 -21.42 -10.28 -4.61
C ALA A 788 -20.53 -11.07 -3.64
N ALA A 789 -19.21 -11.04 -3.84
CA ALA A 789 -18.24 -11.68 -2.94
C ALA A 789 -18.32 -11.10 -1.52
N LEU A 790 -18.37 -9.77 -1.41
CA LEU A 790 -18.45 -9.08 -0.13
C LEU A 790 -19.81 -9.31 0.56
N THR A 791 -20.91 -9.29 -0.17
CA THR A 791 -22.25 -9.52 0.38
C THR A 791 -22.40 -10.96 0.88
N TYR A 792 -21.96 -11.95 0.10
CA TYR A 792 -21.96 -13.35 0.52
C TYR A 792 -21.08 -13.57 1.75
N SER A 793 -19.87 -12.98 1.76
CA SER A 793 -18.93 -13.08 2.89
C SER A 793 -19.42 -12.32 4.14
N ARG A 794 -20.25 -11.28 3.99
CA ARG A 794 -20.78 -10.52 5.14
C ARG A 794 -21.63 -11.40 6.06
N VAL A 795 -22.37 -12.36 5.51
CA VAL A 795 -23.18 -13.31 6.30
C VAL A 795 -22.32 -14.07 7.33
N TYR A 796 -21.01 -14.23 7.06
CA TYR A 796 -20.08 -14.89 7.98
C TYR A 796 -19.63 -14.04 9.16
N GLN A 797 -19.82 -12.72 9.10
CA GLN A 797 -19.37 -11.76 10.11
C GLN A 797 -20.52 -11.00 10.75
N ASP A 798 -21.72 -11.07 10.17
CA ASP A 798 -22.88 -10.33 10.64
C ASP A 798 -23.53 -11.04 11.84
N GLU A 799 -23.29 -10.46 13.02
CA GLU A 799 -23.86 -10.91 14.29
C GLU A 799 -25.37 -10.66 14.38
N ASN A 800 -25.94 -9.77 13.57
CA ASN A 800 -27.35 -9.37 13.68
C ASN A 800 -28.26 -10.16 12.75
N LEU A 801 -27.70 -10.90 11.80
CA LEU A 801 -28.50 -11.81 10.98
C LEU A 801 -29.03 -12.97 11.83
N PRO A 802 -30.33 -13.28 11.76
CA PRO A 802 -30.92 -14.37 12.53
C PRO A 802 -30.48 -15.73 11.98
N ILE A 803 -30.45 -16.72 12.86
CA ILE A 803 -30.31 -18.13 12.45
C ILE A 803 -31.53 -18.51 11.60
N ASN A 804 -31.32 -19.37 10.60
CA ASN A 804 -32.39 -19.88 9.75
C ASN A 804 -33.53 -20.48 10.61
N ALA A 805 -34.74 -19.95 10.48
CA ALA A 805 -35.86 -20.34 11.33
C ALA A 805 -36.31 -21.80 11.11
N SER A 806 -36.14 -22.32 9.89
CA SER A 806 -36.44 -23.72 9.58
C SER A 806 -35.43 -24.66 10.23
N LEU A 807 -34.14 -24.30 10.25
CA LEU A 807 -33.11 -25.02 11.02
C LEU A 807 -33.51 -25.15 12.48
N LEU A 808 -33.85 -24.04 13.14
CA LEU A 808 -34.26 -24.03 14.55
C LEU A 808 -35.45 -24.96 14.80
N ARG A 809 -36.46 -24.88 13.94
CA ARG A 809 -37.66 -25.74 14.03
C ARG A 809 -37.32 -27.22 13.95
N GLU A 810 -36.45 -27.60 13.02
CA GLU A 810 -36.05 -29.00 12.84
C GLU A 810 -35.26 -29.53 14.03
N ILE A 811 -34.33 -28.73 14.57
CA ILE A 811 -33.56 -29.10 15.78
C ILE A 811 -34.49 -29.27 16.98
N ILE A 812 -35.35 -28.28 17.24
CA ILE A 812 -36.29 -28.31 18.37
C ILE A 812 -37.25 -29.50 18.24
N SER A 813 -37.81 -29.72 17.04
CA SER A 813 -38.72 -30.84 16.81
C SER A 813 -38.04 -32.19 17.00
N PHE A 814 -36.76 -32.32 16.65
CA PHE A 814 -36.01 -33.56 16.79
C PHE A 814 -35.64 -33.87 18.26
N ILE A 815 -35.38 -32.85 19.06
CA ILE A 815 -35.03 -33.02 20.47
C ILE A 815 -36.28 -33.23 21.33
N LEU A 816 -37.36 -32.51 21.03
CA LEU A 816 -38.60 -32.56 21.81
C LEU A 816 -39.61 -33.60 21.34
N SER A 817 -39.38 -34.27 20.19
CA SER A 817 -40.26 -35.37 19.78
C SER A 817 -40.28 -36.45 20.86
N GLU A 818 -41.47 -36.77 21.37
CA GLU A 818 -41.67 -37.90 22.29
C GLU A 818 -41.20 -39.19 21.62
N LYS A 819 -40.27 -39.90 22.29
CA LYS A 819 -39.93 -41.30 21.97
C LYS A 819 -40.93 -42.23 22.65
#